data_AF-A0A1W9RWW6-F1
#
_entry.id   AF-A0A1W9RWW6-F1
#
_cell.length_a   1.000
_cell.length_b   1.000
_cell.length_c   1.000
_cell.angle_alpha   90.00
_cell.angle_beta   90.00
_cell.angle_gamma   90.00
#
_symmetry.space_group_name_H-M   'P 1'
#
loop_
_entity.id
_entity.type
_entity.pdbx_description
1 polymer ?
#
loop_
_entity_poly.entity_id
_entity_poly.type
_entity_poly.pdbx_seq_one_letter_code
_entity_poly.pdbx_strand_id
1 'polypeptide(L)'
;MRNKSYIIFLLVFAGLWISKASIAQNQFNPDKIDQLPVKYVASDTTESIDIGSINATIAHHEQLIAKYPNQPFISYLMFELAELYASKAQFEFKQKMKKYDEEIVKFDKGDIFAEPILPHINLQKTIDLCYQLLEKFPNLPYKDRILYRLAISHLDEGNQEKAKDYLQKLVFESPESPRVAEAHFRLGEYYFSKREFDKAIKEYEHLLDRWDNPYFNYALYKLGWSYYNINDFTSAISTFIYLISDISLLERMNTKQLGKTKADVRNEAIEYIAHSLAEYHGPKSLEEILSKDETQSYALDVLLKMGEIYKKRNFYQDAIRVYQTLLNLYPFYPDAPKIQKEIIQCYEADMNEDQATEAKNAFVERYGPDSEWLKKHQEKNVRESAVNMSEEMLYSLGTEFQTKAQQKNQTSEYRKAIDKYEEYLKKFRDSKRAPRVNFYLAECYYAIQEFDKAADEYYKVMNIYGDNEYRETAAFNRILAYYEILERQAVSSDTITLYIEDFAGGGTESIIPIKVTSETQFKLMRACNDFIRQQPQSENLLEVMIKYAETLYNLQRWDLAVKLYEKAVAPKYRTSPYYGQCIKMVAQCYLKMGKYQQSEKWFNNLADAFPDSAHVVTRSKKLVASAKFKHAETLKKQGKATRAAVEFLKLAFSTKDEQIAKAAIFEAGGQFEEAEDITKAIRAYERMLEEQPNVSFKDELLMKAALLYEKKQDWIHAAEKYMRVANECRTSQFASRAMLAAANCYEQLELWFKCKNTYRQFVQQFPNANPDQIIEALYKIGEISYNQNDFSNAMTEFQTTVNKFKEFKRGRKSVEDYLPAKAQFMIGEIIFEKYKQIKIVPPLEATMKRKTTFLQEAIKNYVEAGKYQIAEWTTASLFKTGMTFEELAESIKNAPLPAEYNNNEEDKQAYLDAIGKQVIAAKKKAIDVYKANLGNAIKNNIQNEWVDKTKAHLEKLSLEIGSGGNSALSQEANPKRIVPTNQIKRNDQ
;
A
#
# COMPACT_ATOMS: atom_id res chain seq x y z
N MET A 1 99.24 44.62 39.08
CA MET A 1 100.36 45.02 39.95
C MET A 1 99.79 45.43 41.30
N ARG A 2 100.28 44.78 42.36
CA ARG A 2 100.24 45.04 43.82
C ARG A 2 98.93 45.52 44.50
N ASN A 3 98.32 44.71 45.38
CA ASN A 3 98.63 44.42 46.81
C ASN A 3 98.33 45.64 47.72
N LYS A 4 97.60 45.56 48.85
CA LYS A 4 97.44 44.50 49.85
C LYS A 4 96.19 44.75 50.72
N SER A 5 95.57 43.66 51.18
CA SER A 5 94.55 43.57 52.22
C SER A 5 95.07 43.93 53.63
N TYR A 6 94.16 44.43 54.47
CA TYR A 6 93.91 44.07 55.87
C TYR A 6 95.03 44.11 56.92
N ILE A 7 94.65 44.74 58.05
CA ILE A 7 95.08 44.49 59.44
C ILE A 7 96.36 45.19 59.91
N ILE A 8 96.15 46.32 60.57
CA ILE A 8 96.58 46.46 61.97
C ILE A 8 95.34 46.81 62.81
N PHE A 9 94.85 45.78 63.49
CA PHE A 9 94.02 45.81 64.68
C PHE A 9 94.86 46.44 65.83
N LEU A 10 94.22 47.13 66.77
CA LEU A 10 94.74 47.56 68.09
C LEU A 10 95.74 48.73 68.14
N LEU A 11 95.51 49.60 69.14
CA LEU A 11 96.21 50.84 69.52
C LEU A 11 95.76 52.05 68.67
N VAL A 12 94.69 52.76 69.00
CA VAL A 12 94.58 53.60 70.21
C VAL A 12 93.14 53.58 70.76
N PHE A 13 92.86 52.53 71.54
CA PHE A 13 92.00 52.64 72.72
C PHE A 13 92.88 53.31 73.79
N ALA A 14 92.68 54.60 74.06
CA ALA A 14 93.07 55.35 75.28
C ALA A 14 93.36 56.82 74.93
N GLY A 15 92.31 57.64 74.96
CA GLY A 15 92.39 59.09 74.92
C GLY A 15 91.32 59.65 73.98
N LEU A 16 90.15 60.09 74.41
CA LEU A 16 89.67 60.43 75.73
C LEU A 16 88.16 60.12 75.77
N TRP A 17 87.80 59.03 76.45
CA TRP A 17 86.58 58.99 77.24
C TRP A 17 86.88 59.88 78.46
N ILE A 18 86.57 61.18 78.37
CA ILE A 18 86.23 62.17 79.42
C ILE A 18 86.10 63.52 78.69
N SER A 19 85.00 63.66 77.95
CA SER A 19 84.23 64.92 77.84
C SER A 19 82.83 64.63 77.25
N LYS A 20 82.23 63.49 77.64
CA LYS A 20 80.78 63.30 77.60
C LYS A 20 80.23 63.95 78.86
N ALA A 21 79.64 65.13 78.70
CA ALA A 21 78.55 65.72 79.50
C ALA A 21 78.67 67.26 79.51
N SER A 22 78.47 67.92 78.37
CA SER A 22 78.11 69.36 78.36
C SER A 22 77.69 69.93 76.99
N ILE A 23 77.83 69.23 75.87
CA ILE A 23 77.50 69.79 74.54
C ILE A 23 76.65 68.79 73.75
N ALA A 24 75.49 68.47 74.30
CA ALA A 24 74.39 67.78 73.62
C ALA A 24 73.15 68.70 73.65
N GLN A 25 73.31 69.91 73.11
CA GLN A 25 72.25 70.84 72.74
C GLN A 25 72.77 71.57 71.50
N ASN A 26 71.97 71.59 70.43
CA ASN A 26 72.22 72.22 69.12
C ASN A 26 73.05 71.42 68.11
N GLN A 27 72.36 70.56 67.35
CA GLN A 27 72.38 70.55 65.87
C GLN A 27 71.32 69.55 65.36
N PHE A 28 70.07 69.99 65.31
CA PHE A 28 69.03 69.33 64.52
C PHE A 28 68.99 70.05 63.17
N ASN A 29 69.38 69.36 62.08
CA ASN A 29 69.41 69.91 60.73
C ASN A 29 68.23 69.33 59.92
N PRO A 30 67.19 70.12 59.62
CA PRO A 30 66.00 69.66 58.90
C PRO A 30 66.27 69.30 57.42
N ASP A 31 67.36 69.80 56.81
CA ASP A 31 67.66 69.58 55.38
C ASP A 31 68.41 68.26 55.09
N LYS A 32 68.56 67.38 56.09
CA LYS A 32 69.08 66.01 55.92
C LYS A 32 68.01 64.92 56.04
N ILE A 33 66.74 65.31 56.14
CA ILE A 33 65.59 64.40 56.27
C ILE A 33 65.33 63.64 54.95
N ASP A 34 65.65 64.24 53.80
CA ASP A 34 65.51 63.60 52.48
C ASP A 34 66.60 62.55 52.14
N GLN A 35 67.57 62.33 53.03
CA GLN A 35 68.66 61.35 52.83
C GLN A 35 68.61 60.15 53.79
N LEU A 36 67.55 60.04 54.62
CA LEU A 36 67.27 58.81 55.34
C LEU A 36 66.54 57.83 54.41
N PRO A 37 66.93 56.54 54.38
CA PRO A 37 66.43 55.61 53.40
C PRO A 37 64.91 55.48 53.53
N VAL A 38 64.22 55.72 52.41
CA VAL A 38 62.82 55.34 52.18
C VAL A 38 62.74 53.80 52.20
N LYS A 39 62.84 53.20 53.37
CA LYS A 39 62.56 51.79 53.62
C LYS A 39 61.32 51.70 54.47
N TYR A 40 60.18 52.00 53.85
CA TYR A 40 58.89 51.33 53.99
C TYR A 40 57.99 51.92 52.90
N VAL A 41 58.45 51.87 51.64
CA VAL A 41 57.50 51.87 50.53
C VAL A 41 56.87 50.48 50.59
N ALA A 42 55.55 50.44 50.82
CA ALA A 42 54.76 49.24 50.61
C ALA A 42 54.83 48.87 49.11
N SER A 43 55.92 48.21 48.72
CA SER A 43 55.95 47.34 47.57
C SER A 43 55.21 46.07 47.96
N ASP A 44 54.18 45.69 47.20
CA ASP A 44 53.28 44.53 47.35
C ASP A 44 53.97 43.14 47.27
N THR A 45 55.23 43.06 47.70
CA THR A 45 56.08 41.87 47.66
C THR A 45 56.99 41.86 48.88
N THR A 46 56.48 41.43 50.04
CA THR A 46 57.34 40.96 51.14
C THR A 46 56.57 40.09 52.12
N GLU A 47 56.78 38.78 52.06
CA GLU A 47 56.59 37.80 53.14
C GLU A 47 57.54 38.05 54.34
N SER A 48 57.85 39.30 54.67
CA SER A 48 58.84 39.64 55.71
C SER A 48 58.56 40.96 56.42
N ILE A 49 57.28 41.25 56.72
CA ILE A 49 56.95 42.27 57.73
C ILE A 49 57.35 41.70 59.10
N ASP A 50 58.49 42.13 59.63
CA ASP A 50 58.89 41.84 61.01
C ASP A 50 58.09 42.71 61.98
N ILE A 51 56.98 42.17 62.47
CA ILE A 51 56.13 42.86 63.45
C ILE A 51 56.86 43.13 64.77
N GLY A 52 57.91 42.36 65.10
CA GLY A 52 58.77 42.61 66.26
C GLY A 52 59.54 43.92 66.10
N SER A 53 60.12 44.14 64.91
CA SER A 53 60.79 45.40 64.55
C SER A 53 59.82 46.61 64.50
N ILE A 54 58.60 46.42 63.98
CA ILE A 54 57.58 47.49 63.96
C ILE A 54 57.18 47.89 65.40
N ASN A 55 56.90 46.91 66.27
CA ASN A 55 56.53 47.19 67.65
C ASN A 55 57.65 47.87 68.45
N ALA A 56 58.91 47.46 68.24
CA ALA A 56 60.06 48.10 68.86
C ALA A 56 60.23 49.56 68.41
N THR A 57 60.05 49.82 67.11
CA THR A 57 60.11 51.18 66.54
C THR A 57 58.95 52.04 67.05
N ILE A 58 57.73 51.52 67.12
CA ILE A 58 56.57 52.24 67.71
C ILE A 58 56.89 52.67 69.14
N ALA A 59 57.37 51.76 69.99
CA ALA A 59 57.70 52.07 71.38
C ALA A 59 58.83 53.11 71.49
N HIS A 60 59.82 53.05 70.61
CA HIS A 60 60.90 54.03 70.54
C HIS A 60 60.39 55.42 70.16
N HIS A 61 59.57 55.52 69.11
CA HIS A 61 58.98 56.78 68.64
C HIS A 61 58.04 57.39 69.69
N GLU A 62 57.21 56.58 70.35
CA GLU A 62 56.36 57.03 71.47
C GLU A 62 57.18 57.61 72.61
N GLN A 63 58.29 56.96 72.99
CA GLN A 63 59.18 57.45 74.04
C GLN A 63 59.86 58.76 73.65
N LEU A 64 60.31 58.91 72.40
CA LEU A 64 60.92 60.13 71.90
C LEU A 64 59.92 61.29 71.85
N ILE A 65 58.69 61.04 71.39
CA ILE A 65 57.63 62.05 71.34
C ILE A 65 57.24 62.51 72.75
N ALA A 66 57.12 61.59 73.71
CA ALA A 66 56.81 61.92 75.10
C ALA A 66 57.94 62.71 75.78
N LYS A 67 59.20 62.40 75.46
CA LYS A 67 60.38 63.03 76.07
C LYS A 67 60.71 64.41 75.49
N TYR A 68 60.37 64.67 74.23
CA TYR A 68 60.76 65.87 73.50
C TYR A 68 59.59 66.54 72.74
N PRO A 69 58.43 66.81 73.37
CA PRO A 69 57.17 67.12 72.67
C PRO A 69 57.19 68.40 71.80
N ASN A 70 58.13 69.31 72.03
CA ASN A 70 58.19 70.62 71.35
C ASN A 70 59.34 70.73 70.33
N GLN A 71 60.02 69.63 69.99
CA GLN A 71 61.14 69.68 69.03
C GLN A 71 60.65 69.69 67.57
N PRO A 72 61.38 70.36 66.64
CA PRO A 72 60.95 70.48 65.23
C PRO A 72 60.72 69.15 64.49
N PHE A 73 61.36 68.08 64.92
CA PHE A 73 61.24 66.75 64.30
C PHE A 73 60.06 65.92 64.80
N ILE A 74 59.33 66.40 65.80
CA ILE A 74 58.20 65.66 66.37
C ILE A 74 57.10 65.46 65.35
N SER A 75 56.82 66.45 64.49
CA SER A 75 55.85 66.29 63.41
C SER A 75 56.23 65.19 62.42
N TYR A 76 57.52 64.93 62.21
CA TYR A 76 57.99 63.85 61.35
C TYR A 76 57.86 62.50 62.06
N LEU A 77 58.34 62.40 63.31
CA LEU A 77 58.20 61.16 64.11
C LEU A 77 56.74 60.79 64.35
N MET A 78 55.84 61.76 64.54
CA MET A 78 54.40 61.53 64.65
C MET A 78 53.81 60.97 63.36
N PHE A 79 54.27 61.43 62.20
CA PHE A 79 53.81 60.91 60.90
C PHE A 79 54.36 59.51 60.65
N GLU A 80 55.65 59.27 60.90
CA GLU A 80 56.23 57.93 60.87
C GLU A 80 55.51 56.98 61.83
N LEU A 81 55.17 57.45 63.03
CA LEU A 81 54.41 56.68 64.00
C LEU A 81 53.01 56.33 63.47
N ALA A 82 52.35 57.25 62.76
CA ALA A 82 51.06 56.99 62.11
C ALA A 82 51.18 55.92 61.00
N GLU A 83 52.24 55.98 60.18
CA GLU A 83 52.56 54.98 59.15
C GLU A 83 52.85 53.59 59.75
N LEU A 84 53.60 53.55 60.85
CA LEU A 84 53.90 52.32 61.58
C LEU A 84 52.64 51.72 62.21
N TYR A 85 51.78 52.56 62.78
CA TYR A 85 50.49 52.12 63.29
C TYR A 85 49.57 51.58 62.20
N ALA A 86 49.57 52.20 61.02
CA ALA A 86 48.80 51.73 59.87
C ALA A 86 49.32 50.37 59.40
N SER A 87 50.64 50.23 59.27
CA SER A 87 51.31 48.99 58.87
C SER A 87 51.05 47.85 59.86
N LYS A 88 51.09 48.15 61.17
CA LYS A 88 50.72 47.21 62.23
C LYS A 88 49.25 46.78 62.12
N ALA A 89 48.34 47.73 61.98
CA ALA A 89 46.92 47.45 61.85
C ALA A 89 46.61 46.60 60.61
N GLN A 90 47.26 46.86 59.48
CA GLN A 90 47.14 46.04 58.26
C GLN A 90 47.67 44.62 58.46
N PHE A 91 48.82 44.46 59.12
CA PHE A 91 49.35 43.13 59.45
C PHE A 91 48.40 42.35 60.37
N GLU A 92 47.94 42.98 61.45
CA GLU A 92 46.99 42.37 62.38
C GLU A 92 45.66 42.02 61.70
N PHE A 93 45.16 42.90 60.84
CA PHE A 93 43.97 42.66 60.04
C PHE A 93 44.15 41.47 59.11
N LYS A 94 45.28 41.38 58.39
CA LYS A 94 45.58 40.25 57.51
C LYS A 94 45.64 38.92 58.28
N GLN A 95 46.18 38.91 59.50
CA GLN A 95 46.18 37.72 60.35
C GLN A 95 44.77 37.35 60.81
N LYS A 96 43.95 38.34 61.21
CA LYS A 96 42.55 38.13 61.56
C LYS A 96 41.73 37.63 60.38
N MET A 97 41.94 38.18 59.18
CA MET A 97 41.31 37.74 57.94
C MET A 97 41.71 36.32 57.56
N LYS A 98 43.00 35.97 57.63
CA LYS A 98 43.44 34.59 57.39
C LYS A 98 42.75 33.60 58.34
N LYS A 99 42.64 33.97 59.63
CA LYS A 99 41.93 33.17 60.62
C LYS A 99 40.43 33.08 60.30
N TYR A 100 39.81 34.18 59.90
CA TYR A 100 38.41 34.21 59.45
C TYR A 100 38.18 33.31 58.24
N ASP A 101 39.04 33.36 57.21
CA ASP A 101 38.96 32.52 56.01
C ASP A 101 39.06 31.02 56.36
N GLU A 102 39.92 30.66 57.32
CA GLU A 102 40.01 29.29 57.83
C GLU A 102 38.78 28.86 58.64
N GLU A 103 38.16 29.79 59.38
CA GLU A 103 36.97 29.54 60.20
C GLU A 103 35.68 29.52 59.37
N ILE A 104 35.53 30.37 58.35
CA ILE A 104 34.32 30.41 57.50
C ILE A 104 34.23 29.14 56.64
N VAL A 105 35.35 28.59 56.16
CA VAL A 105 35.39 27.30 55.47
C VAL A 105 34.98 26.15 56.41
N LYS A 106 35.28 26.23 57.71
CA LYS A 106 34.83 25.26 58.71
C LYS A 106 33.33 25.41 59.00
N PHE A 107 32.82 26.64 59.01
CA PHE A 107 31.39 26.92 59.16
C PHE A 107 30.58 26.40 57.97
N ASP A 108 31.01 26.68 56.73
CA ASP A 108 30.36 26.20 55.50
C ASP A 108 30.32 24.66 55.40
N LYS A 109 31.30 23.99 56.03
CA LYS A 109 31.36 22.52 56.14
C LYS A 109 30.59 21.96 57.34
N GLY A 110 30.09 22.80 58.24
CA GLY A 110 29.37 22.40 59.46
C GLY A 110 30.26 21.95 60.63
N ASP A 111 31.57 22.17 60.58
CA ASP A 111 32.54 21.80 61.64
C ASP A 111 32.46 22.74 62.87
N ILE A 112 31.92 23.95 62.69
CA ILE A 112 31.62 24.91 63.76
C ILE A 112 30.20 25.46 63.58
N PHE A 113 29.47 25.68 64.69
CA PHE A 113 28.05 26.06 64.66
C PHE A 113 27.80 27.58 64.65
N ALA A 114 28.79 28.38 65.04
CA ALA A 114 28.67 29.84 65.05
C ALA A 114 29.44 30.42 63.88
N GLU A 115 28.78 31.30 63.11
CA GLU A 115 29.42 32.03 62.03
C GLU A 115 30.53 32.95 62.60
N PRO A 116 31.77 32.88 62.08
CA PRO A 116 32.84 33.74 62.54
C PRO A 116 32.53 35.21 62.19
N ILE A 117 32.91 36.14 63.08
CA ILE A 117 32.67 37.57 62.87
C ILE A 117 33.70 38.11 61.86
N LEU A 118 33.23 38.74 60.78
CA LEU A 118 34.10 39.39 59.81
C LEU A 118 34.97 40.46 60.51
N PRO A 119 36.31 40.32 60.48
CA PRO A 119 37.19 41.33 61.06
C PRO A 119 37.03 42.69 60.37
N HIS A 120 37.15 43.76 61.14
CA HIS A 120 37.31 45.12 60.62
C HIS A 120 38.71 45.64 60.95
N ILE A 121 39.34 46.35 60.02
CA ILE A 121 40.60 47.04 60.28
C ILE A 121 40.33 48.21 61.22
N ASN A 122 41.22 48.44 62.18
CA ASN A 122 41.13 49.56 63.11
C ASN A 122 42.36 50.46 62.91
N LEU A 123 42.13 51.63 62.33
CA LEU A 123 43.15 52.63 62.02
C LEU A 123 42.99 53.89 62.89
N GLN A 124 42.19 53.82 63.96
CA GLN A 124 41.89 54.96 64.82
C GLN A 124 43.16 55.66 65.31
N LYS A 125 44.18 54.90 65.73
CA LYS A 125 45.48 55.47 66.16
C LYS A 125 46.19 56.24 65.05
N THR A 126 46.19 55.73 63.83
CA THR A 126 46.75 56.41 62.65
C THR A 126 45.97 57.68 62.34
N ILE A 127 44.65 57.60 62.34
CA ILE A 127 43.75 58.72 62.04
C ILE A 127 43.90 59.83 63.09
N ASP A 128 43.90 59.48 64.38
CA ASP A 128 44.07 60.43 65.48
C ASP A 128 45.42 61.15 65.40
N LEU A 129 46.50 60.42 65.11
CA LEU A 129 47.82 61.01 64.92
C LEU A 129 47.85 61.96 63.71
N CYS A 130 47.21 61.59 62.61
CA CYS A 130 47.14 62.44 61.43
C CYS A 130 46.29 63.70 61.68
N TYR A 131 45.19 63.61 62.44
CA TYR A 131 44.43 64.79 62.86
C TYR A 131 45.22 65.70 63.78
N GLN A 132 45.91 65.14 64.78
CA GLN A 132 46.78 65.92 65.65
C GLN A 132 47.90 66.61 64.87
N LEU A 133 48.43 65.97 63.83
CA LEU A 133 49.43 66.56 62.95
C LEU A 133 48.89 67.77 62.18
N LEU A 134 47.71 67.65 61.59
CA LEU A 134 47.09 68.75 60.84
C LEU A 134 46.65 69.91 61.76
N GLU A 135 46.23 69.62 62.98
CA GLU A 135 45.82 70.64 63.97
C GLU A 135 47.03 71.38 64.56
N LYS A 136 48.06 70.65 65.00
CA LYS A 136 49.24 71.24 65.67
C LYS A 136 50.23 71.84 64.68
N PHE A 137 50.28 71.33 63.45
CA PHE A 137 51.24 71.73 62.42
C PHE A 137 50.52 71.97 61.07
N PRO A 138 49.80 73.10 60.92
CA PRO A 138 48.98 73.34 59.72
C PRO A 138 49.79 73.54 58.42
N ASN A 139 51.07 73.92 58.52
CA ASN A 139 51.95 74.24 57.39
C ASN A 139 53.12 73.24 57.25
N LEU A 140 52.82 71.95 57.10
CA LEU A 140 53.84 70.92 56.88
C LEU A 140 54.21 70.75 55.40
N PRO A 141 55.51 70.59 55.05
CA PRO A 141 55.92 70.40 53.65
C PRO A 141 55.48 69.06 53.05
N TYR A 142 55.10 68.09 53.89
CA TYR A 142 54.57 66.77 53.51
C TYR A 142 53.08 66.62 53.90
N LYS A 143 52.35 67.75 53.99
CA LYS A 143 50.91 67.77 54.31
C LYS A 143 50.10 66.93 53.33
N ASP A 144 50.51 66.89 52.06
CA ASP A 144 49.93 66.04 51.03
C ASP A 144 49.96 64.55 51.42
N ARG A 145 51.07 64.05 51.97
CA ARG A 145 51.20 62.67 52.45
C ARG A 145 50.27 62.37 53.62
N ILE A 146 50.06 63.35 54.50
CA ILE A 146 49.15 63.22 55.65
C ILE A 146 47.70 63.17 55.18
N LEU A 147 47.30 64.08 54.28
CA LEU A 147 45.96 64.09 53.68
C LEU A 147 45.68 62.79 52.93
N TYR A 148 46.66 62.31 52.15
CA TYR A 148 46.57 61.02 51.48
C TYR A 148 46.44 59.86 52.48
N ARG A 149 47.27 59.80 53.53
CA ARG A 149 47.17 58.75 54.56
C ARG A 149 45.82 58.77 55.26
N LEU A 150 45.27 59.95 55.58
CA LEU A 150 43.92 60.07 56.13
C LEU A 150 42.87 59.52 55.17
N ALA A 151 42.95 59.90 53.90
CA ALA A 151 42.03 59.40 52.88
C ALA A 151 42.07 57.88 52.78
N ILE A 152 43.26 57.28 52.65
CA ILE A 152 43.42 55.82 52.58
C ILE A 152 42.95 55.14 53.86
N SER A 153 43.25 55.70 55.04
CA SER A 153 42.82 55.11 56.31
C SER A 153 41.30 55.12 56.46
N HIS A 154 40.64 56.21 56.04
CA HIS A 154 39.18 56.26 55.99
C HIS A 154 38.60 55.31 54.94
N LEU A 155 39.24 55.12 53.78
CA LEU A 155 38.81 54.11 52.81
C LEU A 155 38.91 52.69 53.38
N ASP A 156 40.03 52.37 54.03
CA ASP A 156 40.29 51.05 54.63
C ASP A 156 39.28 50.76 55.77
N GLU A 157 38.86 51.76 56.54
CA GLU A 157 37.78 51.64 57.54
C GLU A 157 36.35 51.64 56.96
N GLY A 158 36.19 51.82 55.64
CA GLY A 158 34.90 51.89 54.96
C GLY A 158 34.21 53.27 55.00
N ASN A 159 34.86 54.29 55.56
CA ASN A 159 34.37 55.67 55.65
C ASN A 159 34.59 56.46 54.35
N GLN A 160 33.92 56.04 53.27
CA GLN A 160 34.12 56.59 51.92
C GLN A 160 33.89 58.12 51.79
N GLU A 161 32.92 58.69 52.51
CA GLU A 161 32.64 60.14 52.46
C GLU A 161 33.79 60.98 53.01
N LYS A 162 34.34 60.58 54.17
CA LYS A 162 35.50 61.26 54.76
C LYS A 162 36.72 61.11 53.87
N ALA A 163 36.92 59.92 53.31
CA ALA A 163 37.99 59.70 52.36
C ALA A 163 37.89 60.63 51.15
N LYS A 164 36.71 60.73 50.53
CA LYS A 164 36.42 61.66 49.42
C LYS A 164 36.77 63.10 49.82
N ASP A 165 36.34 63.57 50.99
CA ASP A 165 36.63 64.94 51.44
C ASP A 165 38.14 65.19 51.58
N TYR A 166 38.92 64.23 52.09
CA TYR A 166 40.38 64.36 52.20
C TYR A 166 41.11 64.22 50.86
N LEU A 167 40.61 63.39 49.94
CA LEU A 167 41.13 63.33 48.57
C LEU A 167 40.87 64.64 47.81
N GLN A 168 39.68 65.23 47.94
CA GLN A 168 39.37 66.54 47.36
C GLN A 168 40.26 67.65 47.94
N LYS A 169 40.49 67.64 49.26
CA LYS A 169 41.44 68.55 49.89
C LYS A 169 42.86 68.36 49.38
N LEU A 170 43.31 67.12 49.18
CA LEU A 170 44.62 66.83 48.60
C LEU A 170 44.77 67.40 47.18
N VAL A 171 43.78 67.17 46.32
CA VAL A 171 43.78 67.68 44.94
C VAL A 171 43.75 69.22 44.92
N PHE A 172 42.96 69.85 45.79
CA PHE A 172 42.81 71.31 45.83
C PHE A 172 43.99 72.04 46.49
N GLU A 173 44.47 71.56 47.64
CA GLU A 173 45.50 72.23 48.42
C GLU A 173 46.93 71.83 48.01
N SER A 174 47.10 70.73 47.26
CA SER A 174 48.42 70.22 46.84
C SER A 174 48.38 69.62 45.42
N PRO A 175 48.01 70.41 44.38
CA PRO A 175 47.81 69.92 43.01
C PRO A 175 49.09 69.34 42.36
N GLU A 176 50.27 69.75 42.81
CA GLU A 176 51.56 69.25 42.31
C GLU A 176 52.04 67.98 43.02
N SER A 177 51.28 67.45 43.98
CA SER A 177 51.69 66.24 44.72
C SER A 177 51.71 65.02 43.79
N PRO A 178 52.75 64.15 43.88
CA PRO A 178 52.77 62.88 43.15
C PRO A 178 51.57 61.95 43.42
N ARG A 179 50.78 62.23 44.47
CA ARG A 179 49.59 61.47 44.86
C ARG A 179 48.30 61.95 44.19
N VAL A 180 48.31 63.07 43.47
CA VAL A 180 47.12 63.67 42.85
C VAL A 180 46.52 62.75 41.78
N ALA A 181 47.34 62.08 40.97
CA ALA A 181 46.85 61.12 39.98
C ALA A 181 46.08 59.95 40.64
N GLU A 182 46.60 59.41 41.74
CA GLU A 182 45.88 58.37 42.49
C GLU A 182 44.62 58.93 43.17
N ALA A 183 44.68 60.18 43.64
CA ALA A 183 43.54 60.84 44.27
C ALA A 183 42.38 61.04 43.28
N HIS A 184 42.63 61.56 42.08
CA HIS A 184 41.66 61.65 41.00
C HIS A 184 41.08 60.28 40.63
N PHE A 185 41.93 59.24 40.50
CA PHE A 185 41.44 57.89 40.23
C PHE A 185 40.48 57.38 41.32
N ARG A 186 40.83 57.57 42.60
CA ARG A 186 39.99 57.15 43.74
C ARG A 186 38.71 57.99 43.87
N LEU A 187 38.76 59.29 43.55
CA LEU A 187 37.56 60.14 43.47
C LEU A 187 36.66 59.71 42.33
N GLY A 188 37.23 59.37 41.17
CA GLY A 188 36.53 58.76 40.05
C GLY A 188 35.84 57.47 40.47
N GLU A 189 36.55 56.54 41.13
CA GLU A 189 35.97 55.27 41.62
C GLU A 189 34.86 55.51 42.66
N TYR A 190 35.03 56.52 43.52
CA TYR A 190 33.99 56.94 44.46
C TYR A 190 32.71 57.35 43.72
N TYR A 191 32.78 58.32 42.80
CA TYR A 191 31.62 58.78 42.04
C TYR A 191 31.03 57.68 41.15
N PHE A 192 31.88 56.85 40.56
CA PHE A 192 31.47 55.70 39.77
C PHE A 192 30.66 54.70 40.60
N SER A 193 31.11 54.39 41.82
CA SER A 193 30.37 53.50 42.75
C SER A 193 29.01 54.07 43.17
N LYS A 194 28.86 55.40 43.19
CA LYS A 194 27.60 56.11 43.45
C LYS A 194 26.73 56.30 42.21
N ARG A 195 27.17 55.81 41.03
CA ARG A 195 26.53 56.03 39.72
C ARG A 195 26.44 57.51 39.32
N GLU A 196 27.28 58.36 39.91
CA GLU A 196 27.41 59.77 39.53
C GLU A 196 28.42 59.89 38.36
N PHE A 197 28.08 59.29 37.23
CA PHE A 197 28.99 59.10 36.10
C PHE A 197 29.52 60.42 35.51
N ASP A 198 28.71 61.48 35.47
CA ASP A 198 29.16 62.81 34.99
C ASP A 198 30.30 63.38 35.83
N LYS A 199 30.33 63.10 37.14
CA LYS A 199 31.42 63.52 38.02
C LYS A 199 32.61 62.58 37.89
N ALA A 200 32.36 61.27 37.79
CA ALA A 200 33.42 60.28 37.57
C ALA A 200 34.19 60.55 36.26
N ILE A 201 33.49 60.91 35.18
CA ILE A 201 34.07 61.30 33.89
C ILE A 201 35.09 62.41 34.07
N LYS A 202 34.72 63.51 34.74
CA LYS A 202 35.61 64.65 34.99
C LYS A 202 36.88 64.24 35.75
N GLU A 203 36.72 63.41 36.79
CA GLU A 203 37.87 62.93 37.57
C GLU A 203 38.78 61.99 36.77
N TYR A 204 38.22 61.15 35.87
CA TYR A 204 39.01 60.29 35.00
C TYR A 204 39.69 61.05 33.85
N GLU A 205 39.06 62.10 33.31
CA GLU A 205 39.64 62.94 32.26
C GLU A 205 40.96 63.58 32.70
N HIS A 206 41.07 64.02 33.96
CA HIS A 206 42.32 64.53 34.53
C HIS A 206 43.49 63.52 34.47
N LEU A 207 43.19 62.23 34.40
CA LEU A 207 44.22 61.18 34.31
C LEU A 207 44.72 60.97 32.89
N LEU A 208 44.04 61.54 31.88
CA LEU A 208 44.37 61.42 30.46
C LEU A 208 45.35 62.48 29.96
N ASP A 209 45.67 63.50 30.78
CA ASP A 209 46.63 64.56 30.43
C ASP A 209 48.06 64.05 30.21
N ARG A 210 48.39 62.90 30.81
CA ARG A 210 49.72 62.27 30.76
C ARG A 210 49.64 60.76 30.55
N TRP A 211 50.18 60.29 29.43
CA TRP A 211 50.16 58.86 29.06
C TRP A 211 51.05 57.98 29.95
N ASP A 212 52.05 58.55 30.63
CA ASP A 212 52.95 57.85 31.55
C ASP A 212 52.38 57.69 32.97
N ASN A 213 51.18 58.23 33.23
CA ASN A 213 50.45 58.06 34.47
C ASN A 213 50.08 56.57 34.70
N PRO A 214 50.42 55.96 35.85
CA PRO A 214 50.04 54.58 36.17
C PRO A 214 48.54 54.28 36.10
N TYR A 215 47.69 55.31 36.24
CA TYR A 215 46.24 55.20 36.21
C TYR A 215 45.60 55.47 34.83
N PHE A 216 46.39 55.88 33.82
CA PHE A 216 45.90 56.26 32.49
C PHE A 216 45.00 55.17 31.85
N ASN A 217 45.49 53.94 31.80
CA ASN A 217 44.77 52.82 31.18
C ASN A 217 43.50 52.44 31.98
N TYR A 218 43.55 52.53 33.31
CA TYR A 218 42.37 52.28 34.15
C TYR A 218 41.32 53.36 33.97
N ALA A 219 41.74 54.62 33.86
CA ALA A 219 40.89 55.76 33.59
C ALA A 219 40.17 55.59 32.25
N LEU A 220 40.87 55.24 31.16
CA LEU A 220 40.25 54.97 29.85
C LEU A 220 39.15 53.89 29.93
N TYR A 221 39.44 52.77 30.59
CA TYR A 221 38.46 51.69 30.75
C TYR A 221 37.22 52.15 31.54
N LYS A 222 37.41 52.83 32.68
CA LYS A 222 36.32 53.34 33.51
C LYS A 222 35.57 54.51 32.85
N LEU A 223 36.26 55.30 32.06
CA LEU A 223 35.69 56.40 31.27
C LEU A 223 34.77 55.86 30.18
N GLY A 224 35.21 54.85 29.42
CA GLY A 224 34.36 54.15 28.45
C GLY A 224 33.08 53.58 29.09
N TRP A 225 33.21 52.95 30.26
CA TRP A 225 32.04 52.49 31.04
C TRP A 225 31.14 53.66 31.46
N SER A 226 31.73 54.76 31.91
CA SER A 226 30.98 55.93 32.39
C SER A 226 30.18 56.57 31.25
N TYR A 227 30.80 56.77 30.08
CA TYR A 227 30.12 57.25 28.86
C TYR A 227 28.99 56.31 28.43
N TYR A 228 29.23 54.99 28.45
CA TYR A 228 28.19 54.01 28.15
C TYR A 228 26.97 54.14 29.08
N ASN A 229 27.20 54.30 30.38
CA ASN A 229 26.10 54.38 31.36
C ASN A 229 25.29 55.69 31.29
N ILE A 230 25.83 56.76 30.69
CA ILE A 230 25.10 57.99 30.41
C ILE A 230 24.50 58.03 28.99
N ASN A 231 24.57 56.91 28.25
CA ASN A 231 24.14 56.77 26.86
C ASN A 231 24.90 57.65 25.86
N ASP A 232 26.10 58.14 26.20
CA ASP A 232 27.01 58.75 25.23
C ASP A 232 27.80 57.65 24.51
N PHE A 233 27.10 56.94 23.63
CA PHE A 233 27.65 55.80 22.91
C PHE A 233 28.80 56.19 21.99
N THR A 234 28.81 57.40 21.42
CA THR A 234 29.89 57.86 20.54
C THR A 234 31.20 57.97 21.30
N SER A 235 31.19 58.62 22.47
CA SER A 235 32.36 58.76 23.33
C SER A 235 32.77 57.42 23.95
N ALA A 236 31.81 56.55 24.30
CA ALA A 236 32.11 55.20 24.76
C ALA A 236 32.86 54.38 23.69
N ILE A 237 32.34 54.37 22.45
CA ILE A 237 32.94 53.65 21.32
C ILE A 237 34.36 54.15 21.06
N SER A 238 34.57 55.47 20.93
CA SER A 238 35.88 56.03 20.64
C SER A 238 36.89 55.74 21.76
N THR A 239 36.46 55.83 23.03
CA THR A 239 37.30 55.56 24.20
C THR A 239 37.71 54.08 24.29
N PHE A 240 36.77 53.16 24.09
CA PHE A 240 37.08 51.73 24.10
C PHE A 240 37.91 51.31 22.88
N ILE A 241 37.65 51.87 21.69
CA ILE A 241 38.49 51.65 20.51
C ILE A 241 39.91 52.11 20.79
N TYR A 242 40.09 53.30 21.36
CA TYR A 242 41.42 53.80 21.72
C TYR A 242 42.14 52.88 22.72
N LEU A 243 41.41 52.31 23.68
CA LEU A 243 41.97 51.36 24.65
C LEU A 243 42.47 50.06 24.00
N ILE A 244 41.79 49.57 22.94
CA ILE A 244 42.11 48.26 22.33
C ILE A 244 42.87 48.36 21.00
N SER A 245 42.98 49.55 20.41
CA SER A 245 43.68 49.77 19.14
C SER A 245 45.21 49.72 19.30
N ASP A 246 45.73 50.12 20.46
CA ASP A 246 47.15 49.99 20.81
C ASP A 246 47.34 48.87 21.85
N ILE A 247 47.87 47.73 21.39
CA ILE A 247 48.14 46.56 22.24
C ILE A 247 49.10 46.88 23.41
N SER A 248 49.96 47.88 23.24
CA SER A 248 50.92 48.30 24.28
C SER A 248 50.23 48.96 25.48
N LEU A 249 49.06 49.57 25.30
CA LEU A 249 48.24 50.13 26.38
C LEU A 249 47.70 49.01 27.28
N LEU A 250 47.18 47.94 26.68
CA LEU A 250 46.71 46.76 27.42
C LEU A 250 47.87 46.00 28.09
N GLU A 251 49.03 45.89 27.42
CA GLU A 251 50.20 45.21 27.99
C GLU A 251 50.81 45.94 29.19
N ARG A 252 50.77 47.27 29.21
CA ARG A 252 51.28 48.10 30.32
C ARG A 252 50.31 48.20 31.51
N MET A 253 49.04 47.80 31.35
CA MET A 253 48.05 47.83 32.42
C MET A 253 48.37 46.79 33.52
N ASN A 254 48.31 47.21 34.79
CA ASN A 254 48.63 46.33 35.94
C ASN A 254 47.49 45.33 36.29
N THR A 255 46.22 45.52 35.95
CA THR A 255 45.06 44.62 36.19
C THR A 255 44.81 44.00 37.59
N LYS A 256 45.79 43.88 38.50
CA LYS A 256 45.60 43.42 39.90
C LYS A 256 44.63 44.33 40.66
N GLN A 257 44.60 45.63 40.36
CA GLN A 257 43.67 46.59 40.96
C GLN A 257 42.22 46.44 40.44
N LEU A 258 42.01 45.80 39.28
CA LEU A 258 40.67 45.56 38.72
C LEU A 258 40.11 44.18 39.05
N GLY A 259 40.94 43.25 39.56
CA GLY A 259 40.55 41.85 39.71
C GLY A 259 40.26 41.13 38.38
N LYS A 260 40.75 41.67 37.25
CA LYS A 260 40.50 41.17 35.89
C LYS A 260 41.80 40.81 35.17
N THR A 261 41.73 39.97 34.14
CA THR A 261 42.85 39.77 33.22
C THR A 261 42.81 40.81 32.09
N LYS A 262 43.94 40.99 31.40
CA LYS A 262 44.00 41.87 30.21
C LYS A 262 43.04 41.43 29.10
N ALA A 263 42.86 40.11 28.96
CA ALA A 263 41.92 39.54 28.00
C ALA A 263 40.47 39.87 28.36
N ASP A 264 40.11 39.82 29.65
CA ASP A 264 38.76 40.20 30.11
C ASP A 264 38.45 41.66 29.78
N VAL A 265 39.41 42.56 30.04
CA VAL A 265 39.26 43.99 29.71
C VAL A 265 39.06 44.20 28.21
N ARG A 266 39.86 43.54 27.37
CA ARG A 266 39.73 43.61 25.90
C ARG A 266 38.37 43.09 25.44
N ASN A 267 37.95 41.93 25.94
CA ASN A 267 36.68 41.30 25.55
C ASN A 267 35.47 42.14 25.97
N GLU A 268 35.50 42.71 27.17
CA GLU A 268 34.46 43.62 27.62
C GLU A 268 34.43 44.91 26.80
N ALA A 269 35.59 45.49 26.47
CA ALA A 269 35.64 46.65 25.60
C ALA A 269 34.99 46.35 24.24
N ILE A 270 35.30 45.19 23.63
CA ILE A 270 34.64 44.72 22.39
C ILE A 270 33.14 44.56 22.59
N GLU A 271 32.70 43.98 23.70
CA GLU A 271 31.29 43.81 24.04
C GLU A 271 30.56 45.15 24.18
N TYR A 272 31.13 46.13 24.87
CA TYR A 272 30.54 47.45 25.02
C TYR A 272 30.57 48.25 23.72
N ILE A 273 31.61 48.12 22.89
CA ILE A 273 31.62 48.70 21.54
C ILE A 273 30.46 48.10 20.73
N ALA A 274 30.33 46.78 20.73
CA ALA A 274 29.27 46.08 19.99
C ALA A 274 27.87 46.47 20.49
N HIS A 275 27.66 46.55 21.82
CA HIS A 275 26.41 47.03 22.40
C HIS A 275 26.11 48.49 22.01
N SER A 276 27.09 49.37 22.13
CA SER A 276 26.93 50.80 21.80
C SER A 276 26.56 51.01 20.33
N LEU A 277 27.20 50.26 19.43
CA LEU A 277 26.89 50.30 18.00
C LEU A 277 25.50 49.72 17.69
N ALA A 278 25.12 48.67 18.41
CA ALA A 278 23.80 48.06 18.26
C ALA A 278 22.66 49.01 18.69
N GLU A 279 22.88 49.85 19.70
CA GLU A 279 21.89 50.81 20.20
C GLU A 279 21.83 52.13 19.39
N TYR A 280 22.98 52.69 18.96
CA TYR A 280 23.03 54.07 18.47
C TYR A 280 23.00 54.24 16.94
N HIS A 281 23.61 53.33 16.17
CA HIS A 281 23.78 53.57 14.72
C HIS A 281 23.44 52.38 13.79
N GLY A 282 23.16 51.20 14.33
CA GLY A 282 22.90 50.02 13.50
C GLY A 282 24.07 49.63 12.58
N PRO A 283 23.87 48.65 11.69
CA PRO A 283 24.96 48.06 10.89
C PRO A 283 25.60 49.01 9.85
N LYS A 284 24.93 50.11 9.47
CA LYS A 284 25.42 51.04 8.42
C LYS A 284 26.58 51.94 8.87
N SER A 285 26.66 52.29 10.14
CA SER A 285 27.78 53.07 10.69
C SER A 285 29.11 52.31 10.72
N LEU A 286 29.05 50.99 10.60
CA LEU A 286 30.24 50.16 10.66
C LEU A 286 31.16 50.39 9.47
N GLU A 287 30.62 50.58 8.27
CA GLU A 287 31.43 50.89 7.08
C GLU A 287 32.17 52.23 7.24
N GLU A 288 31.57 53.22 7.90
CA GLU A 288 32.20 54.52 8.19
C GLU A 288 33.29 54.45 9.28
N ILE A 289 33.14 53.54 10.24
CA ILE A 289 34.13 53.31 11.30
C ILE A 289 35.30 52.46 10.75
N LEU A 290 35.01 51.48 9.89
CA LEU A 290 35.98 50.55 9.30
C LEU A 290 36.75 51.14 8.12
N SER A 291 36.19 52.10 7.39
CA SER A 291 36.83 52.74 6.22
C SER A 291 38.00 53.67 6.57
N LYS A 292 38.29 53.91 7.85
CA LYS A 292 39.32 54.85 8.29
C LYS A 292 40.71 54.25 8.51
N ASP A 293 40.84 52.92 8.58
CA ASP A 293 42.15 52.26 8.74
C ASP A 293 42.08 50.78 8.34
N GLU A 294 42.90 50.37 7.36
CA GLU A 294 42.89 49.01 6.78
C GLU A 294 43.45 47.92 7.73
N THR A 295 43.96 48.29 8.90
CA THR A 295 44.70 47.37 9.80
C THR A 295 44.07 47.14 11.18
N GLN A 296 42.75 47.30 11.32
CA GLN A 296 42.10 47.18 12.63
C GLN A 296 41.82 45.73 13.04
N SER A 297 42.76 45.13 13.78
CA SER A 297 42.68 43.76 14.33
C SER A 297 41.42 43.47 15.19
N TYR A 298 40.69 44.49 15.66
CA TYR A 298 39.50 44.33 16.51
C TYR A 298 38.18 44.31 15.73
N ALA A 299 38.18 44.74 14.47
CA ALA A 299 36.97 44.90 13.66
C ALA A 299 36.19 43.58 13.49
N LEU A 300 36.94 42.49 13.21
CA LEU A 300 36.39 41.13 13.14
C LEU A 300 35.68 40.74 14.44
N ASP A 301 36.34 40.92 15.59
CA ASP A 301 35.80 40.55 16.90
C ASP A 301 34.54 41.36 17.25
N VAL A 302 34.52 42.65 16.92
CA VAL A 302 33.35 43.52 17.11
C VAL A 302 32.18 43.07 16.24
N LEU A 303 32.43 42.80 14.94
CA LEU A 303 31.41 42.30 14.02
C LEU A 303 30.79 40.98 14.49
N LEU A 304 31.63 40.03 14.94
CA LEU A 304 31.18 38.77 15.51
C LEU A 304 30.25 39.01 16.69
N LYS A 305 30.71 39.82 17.66
CA LYS A 305 29.94 40.11 18.87
C LYS A 305 28.65 40.86 18.59
N MET A 306 28.64 41.79 17.63
CA MET A 306 27.43 42.50 17.20
C MET A 306 26.40 41.54 16.59
N GLY A 307 26.82 40.65 15.70
CA GLY A 307 25.94 39.64 15.12
C GLY A 307 25.33 38.73 16.20
N GLU A 308 26.12 38.31 17.18
CA GLU A 308 25.63 37.53 18.34
C GLU A 308 24.60 38.31 19.17
N ILE A 309 24.85 39.59 19.45
CA ILE A 309 23.94 40.45 20.22
C ILE A 309 22.60 40.60 19.48
N TYR A 310 22.63 40.90 18.18
CA TYR A 310 21.40 41.02 17.39
C TYR A 310 20.64 39.70 17.34
N LYS A 311 21.32 38.58 17.12
CA LYS A 311 20.69 37.25 17.12
C LYS A 311 20.06 36.93 18.47
N LYS A 312 20.75 37.17 19.60
CA LYS A 312 20.23 36.94 20.96
C LYS A 312 19.00 37.79 21.28
N ARG A 313 18.90 38.97 20.68
CA ARG A 313 17.73 39.87 20.81
C ARG A 313 16.63 39.57 19.79
N ASN A 314 16.76 38.51 18.98
CA ASN A 314 15.87 38.12 17.89
C ASN A 314 15.76 39.15 16.75
N PHE A 315 16.73 40.07 16.64
CA PHE A 315 16.84 41.00 15.50
C PHE A 315 17.59 40.31 14.35
N TYR A 316 16.94 39.29 13.75
CA TYR A 316 17.59 38.39 12.80
C TYR A 316 18.06 39.10 11.52
N GLN A 317 17.28 40.04 10.98
CA GLN A 317 17.66 40.80 9.78
C GLN A 317 18.90 41.68 10.02
N ASP A 318 19.04 42.26 11.23
CA ASP A 318 20.25 43.00 11.62
C ASP A 318 21.46 42.08 11.77
N ALA A 319 21.30 40.93 12.42
CA ALA A 319 22.35 39.93 12.55
C ALA A 319 22.84 39.44 11.19
N ILE A 320 21.92 39.14 10.27
CA ILE A 320 22.24 38.72 8.89
C ILE A 320 23.05 39.80 8.18
N ARG A 321 22.65 41.08 8.25
CA ARG A 321 23.40 42.18 7.65
C ARG A 321 24.82 42.28 8.20
N VAL A 322 24.98 42.21 9.52
CA VAL A 322 26.30 42.23 10.18
C VAL A 322 27.17 41.06 9.73
N TYR A 323 26.63 39.83 9.71
CA TYR A 323 27.37 38.65 9.27
C TYR A 323 27.72 38.70 7.78
N GLN A 324 26.84 39.23 6.92
CA GLN A 324 27.14 39.45 5.51
C GLN A 324 28.27 40.46 5.33
N THR A 325 28.27 41.58 6.08
CA THR A 325 29.37 42.55 6.07
C THR A 325 30.67 41.91 6.52
N LEU A 326 30.65 41.09 7.58
CA LEU A 326 31.82 40.32 8.03
C LEU A 326 32.37 39.43 6.91
N LEU A 327 31.51 38.64 6.26
CA LEU A 327 31.93 37.73 5.19
C LEU A 327 32.41 38.48 3.93
N ASN A 328 31.92 39.69 3.67
CA ASN A 328 32.38 40.52 2.57
C ASN A 328 33.76 41.13 2.84
N LEU A 329 34.01 41.57 4.08
CA LEU A 329 35.29 42.16 4.49
C LEU A 329 36.37 41.09 4.72
N TYR A 330 35.97 39.93 5.23
CA TYR A 330 36.87 38.81 5.56
C TYR A 330 36.46 37.53 4.82
N PRO A 331 36.52 37.51 3.47
CA PRO A 331 36.01 36.40 2.66
C PRO A 331 36.74 35.08 2.90
N PHE A 332 37.99 35.12 3.39
CA PHE A 332 38.80 33.94 3.71
C PHE A 332 39.02 33.74 5.22
N TYR A 333 38.14 34.27 6.06
CA TYR A 333 38.18 33.98 7.50
C TYR A 333 38.01 32.46 7.74
N PRO A 334 38.85 31.78 8.56
CA PRO A 334 38.77 30.34 8.78
C PRO A 334 37.42 29.86 9.31
N ASP A 335 36.73 30.70 10.10
CA ASP A 335 35.41 30.40 10.65
C ASP A 335 34.27 31.00 9.80
N ALA A 336 34.55 31.50 8.59
CA ALA A 336 33.52 31.97 7.65
C ALA A 336 32.38 30.96 7.39
N PRO A 337 32.63 29.63 7.26
CA PRO A 337 31.55 28.66 7.17
C PRO A 337 30.63 28.68 8.40
N LYS A 338 31.17 28.85 9.62
CA LYS A 338 30.35 28.97 10.82
C LYS A 338 29.48 30.23 10.76
N ILE A 339 30.03 31.35 10.31
CA ILE A 339 29.29 32.60 10.15
C ILE A 339 28.18 32.49 9.09
N GLN A 340 28.44 31.82 7.97
CA GLN A 340 27.38 31.55 6.99
C GLN A 340 26.29 30.64 7.58
N LYS A 341 26.64 29.68 8.44
CA LYS A 341 25.67 28.85 9.17
C LYS A 341 24.83 29.69 10.14
N GLU A 342 25.41 30.69 10.79
CA GLU A 342 24.66 31.66 11.61
C GLU A 342 23.63 32.43 10.78
N ILE A 343 23.97 32.86 9.56
CA ILE A 343 23.02 33.51 8.63
C ILE A 343 21.85 32.57 8.29
N ILE A 344 22.14 31.30 7.98
CA ILE A 344 21.11 30.30 7.68
C ILE A 344 20.16 30.13 8.88
N GLN A 345 20.71 29.99 10.09
CA GLN A 345 19.92 29.86 11.32
C GLN A 345 19.07 31.10 11.60
N CYS A 346 19.57 32.29 11.28
CA CYS A 346 18.77 33.52 11.40
C CYS A 346 17.58 33.52 10.42
N TYR A 347 17.76 33.10 9.16
CA TYR A 347 16.63 32.96 8.23
C TYR A 347 15.63 31.89 8.68
N GLU A 348 16.11 30.77 9.21
CA GLU A 348 15.24 29.70 9.75
C GLU A 348 14.45 30.18 10.98
N ALA A 349 15.08 30.92 11.89
CA ALA A 349 14.44 31.48 13.08
C ALA A 349 13.44 32.60 12.73
N ASP A 350 13.66 33.32 11.64
CA ASP A 350 12.75 34.32 11.06
C ASP A 350 11.63 33.70 10.19
N MET A 351 11.56 32.36 10.12
CA MET A 351 10.61 31.61 9.29
C MET A 351 10.67 31.93 7.78
N ASN A 352 11.81 32.44 7.30
CA ASN A 352 12.03 32.76 5.90
C ASN A 352 12.71 31.59 5.17
N GLU A 353 11.91 30.57 4.86
CA GLU A 353 12.41 29.31 4.29
C GLU A 353 13.10 29.47 2.92
N ASP A 354 12.61 30.38 2.07
CA ASP A 354 13.16 30.58 0.73
C ASP A 354 14.59 31.13 0.81
N GLN A 355 14.81 32.14 1.66
CA GLN A 355 16.13 32.71 1.89
C GLN A 355 17.05 31.75 2.65
N ALA A 356 16.54 30.97 3.60
CA ALA A 356 17.33 29.91 4.24
C ALA A 356 17.81 28.87 3.22
N THR A 357 16.96 28.48 2.27
CA THR A 357 17.28 27.55 1.18
C THR A 357 18.34 28.11 0.25
N GLU A 358 18.21 29.39 -0.16
CA GLU A 358 19.20 30.09 -0.98
C GLU A 358 20.55 30.19 -0.25
N ALA A 359 20.54 30.54 1.03
CA ALA A 359 21.74 30.62 1.86
C ALA A 359 22.44 29.26 2.03
N LYS A 360 21.69 28.15 2.15
CA LYS A 360 22.23 26.78 2.14
C LYS A 360 22.88 26.42 0.81
N ASN A 361 22.28 26.77 -0.32
CA ASN A 361 22.90 26.55 -1.64
C ASN A 361 24.21 27.35 -1.78
N ALA A 362 24.17 28.63 -1.44
CA ALA A 362 25.35 29.49 -1.46
C ALA A 362 26.46 28.98 -0.54
N PHE A 363 26.11 28.35 0.60
CA PHE A 363 27.07 27.70 1.49
C PHE A 363 27.83 26.58 0.76
N VAL A 364 27.12 25.67 0.09
CA VAL A 364 27.73 24.54 -0.61
C VAL A 364 28.63 25.02 -1.75
N GLU A 365 28.23 26.07 -2.47
CA GLU A 365 29.04 26.67 -3.54
C GLU A 365 30.32 27.33 -3.00
N ARG A 366 30.22 28.09 -1.90
CA ARG A 366 31.34 28.86 -1.35
C ARG A 366 32.32 28.01 -0.54
N TYR A 367 31.86 26.96 0.13
CA TYR A 367 32.66 26.20 1.09
C TYR A 367 32.79 24.70 0.80
N GLY A 368 32.05 24.19 -0.18
CA GLY A 368 32.03 22.77 -0.51
C GLY A 368 33.29 22.27 -1.25
N PRO A 369 33.30 20.99 -1.61
CA PRO A 369 34.34 20.40 -2.44
C PRO A 369 34.50 21.23 -3.72
N ASP A 370 35.75 21.59 -4.03
CA ASP A 370 36.20 22.41 -5.16
C ASP A 370 36.08 23.94 -5.02
N SER A 371 35.61 24.46 -3.89
CA SER A 371 35.44 25.92 -3.70
C SER A 371 36.78 26.67 -3.60
N GLU A 372 36.78 27.94 -4.01
CA GLU A 372 37.95 28.83 -3.89
C GLU A 372 38.36 29.05 -2.43
N TRP A 373 37.40 29.12 -1.51
CA TRP A 373 37.67 29.23 -0.08
C TRP A 373 38.46 28.02 0.44
N LEU A 374 38.06 26.81 0.04
CA LEU A 374 38.70 25.57 0.47
C LEU A 374 40.11 25.43 -0.12
N LYS A 375 40.36 25.97 -1.33
CA LYS A 375 41.70 25.99 -1.94
C LYS A 375 42.68 26.89 -1.19
N LYS A 376 42.20 27.98 -0.57
CA LYS A 376 43.02 28.93 0.19
C LYS A 376 43.41 28.43 1.59
N HIS A 377 42.66 27.49 2.15
CA HIS A 377 42.95 26.91 3.47
C HIS A 377 43.61 25.54 3.34
N GLN A 378 44.79 25.36 3.93
CA GLN A 378 45.50 24.06 3.92
C GLN A 378 45.35 23.26 5.21
N GLU A 379 44.86 23.89 6.28
CA GLU A 379 44.69 23.29 7.59
C GLU A 379 43.63 22.19 7.56
N LYS A 380 44.02 20.96 7.93
CA LYS A 380 43.15 19.78 7.87
C LYS A 380 41.82 19.97 8.61
N ASN A 381 41.87 20.46 9.85
CA ASN A 381 40.67 20.60 10.68
C ASN A 381 39.67 21.62 10.11
N VAL A 382 40.18 22.74 9.57
CA VAL A 382 39.36 23.80 8.95
C VAL A 382 38.68 23.27 7.69
N ARG A 383 39.43 22.56 6.84
CA ARG A 383 38.91 21.95 5.62
C ARG A 383 37.87 20.88 5.91
N GLU A 384 38.17 19.95 6.82
CA GLU A 384 37.23 18.89 7.20
C GLU A 384 35.94 19.47 7.79
N SER A 385 36.06 20.49 8.66
CA SER A 385 34.89 21.18 9.22
C SER A 385 34.01 21.79 8.13
N ALA A 386 34.59 22.53 7.17
CA ALA A 386 33.83 23.15 6.08
C ALA A 386 33.17 22.11 5.18
N VAL A 387 33.90 21.08 4.77
CA VAL A 387 33.40 19.99 3.90
C VAL A 387 32.26 19.23 4.59
N ASN A 388 32.39 18.91 5.87
CA ASN A 388 31.35 18.24 6.65
C ASN A 388 30.08 19.10 6.77
N MET A 389 30.23 20.42 6.97
CA MET A 389 29.08 21.33 6.99
C MET A 389 28.44 21.44 5.61
N SER A 390 29.21 21.50 4.52
CA SER A 390 28.65 21.52 3.16
C SER A 390 27.91 20.22 2.83
N GLU A 391 28.44 19.08 3.27
CA GLU A 391 27.75 17.79 3.16
C GLU A 391 26.42 17.81 3.95
N GLU A 392 26.43 18.35 5.18
CA GLU A 392 25.23 18.53 6.02
C GLU A 392 24.18 19.41 5.32
N MET A 393 24.57 20.56 4.75
CA MET A 393 23.66 21.48 4.06
C MET A 393 23.05 20.86 2.81
N LEU A 394 23.84 20.14 2.00
CA LEU A 394 23.34 19.54 0.77
C LEU A 394 22.41 18.35 1.07
N TYR A 395 22.73 17.57 2.10
CA TYR A 395 21.84 16.53 2.62
C TYR A 395 20.53 17.14 3.15
N SER A 396 20.59 18.20 3.97
CA SER A 396 19.40 18.83 4.54
C SER A 396 18.48 19.38 3.45
N LEU A 397 19.05 20.06 2.45
CA LEU A 397 18.32 20.58 1.28
C LEU A 397 17.53 19.46 0.57
N GLY A 398 18.18 18.33 0.25
CA GLY A 398 17.51 17.20 -0.39
C GLY A 398 16.35 16.65 0.45
N THR A 399 16.58 16.46 1.76
CA THR A 399 15.54 15.93 2.66
C THR A 399 14.40 16.91 2.92
N GLU A 400 14.67 18.21 2.97
CA GLU A 400 13.66 19.27 3.13
C GLU A 400 12.76 19.33 1.90
N PHE A 401 13.34 19.33 0.69
CA PHE A 401 12.57 19.27 -0.55
C PHE A 401 11.74 17.99 -0.66
N GLN A 402 12.32 16.84 -0.31
CA GLN A 402 11.58 15.57 -0.28
C GLN A 402 10.42 15.61 0.72
N THR A 403 10.64 16.16 1.92
CA THR A 403 9.60 16.28 2.95
C THR A 403 8.48 17.21 2.49
N LYS A 404 8.82 18.36 1.89
CA LYS A 404 7.86 19.28 1.28
C LYS A 404 7.07 18.61 0.16
N ALA A 405 7.73 17.81 -0.68
CA ALA A 405 7.10 17.06 -1.76
C ALA A 405 6.08 16.04 -1.24
N GLN A 406 6.43 15.31 -0.16
CA GLN A 406 5.55 14.34 0.50
C GLN A 406 4.33 15.01 1.15
N GLN A 407 4.52 16.13 1.85
CA GLN A 407 3.42 16.84 2.52
C GLN A 407 2.44 17.48 1.55
N LYS A 408 2.95 18.08 0.46
CA LYS A 408 2.13 18.83 -0.52
C LYS A 408 1.70 17.98 -1.72
N ASN A 409 2.19 16.75 -1.82
CA ASN A 409 2.03 15.86 -2.98
C ASN A 409 2.41 16.54 -4.31
N GLN A 410 3.55 17.25 -4.34
CA GLN A 410 3.99 18.07 -5.47
C GLN A 410 5.21 17.46 -6.18
N THR A 411 5.05 17.08 -7.45
CA THR A 411 6.12 16.52 -8.29
C THR A 411 7.29 17.50 -8.50
N SER A 412 7.05 18.82 -8.49
CA SER A 412 8.10 19.84 -8.66
C SER A 412 9.12 19.82 -7.52
N GLU A 413 8.67 19.58 -6.29
CA GLU A 413 9.55 19.53 -5.12
C GLU A 413 10.41 18.26 -5.12
N TYR A 414 9.88 17.13 -5.60
CA TYR A 414 10.68 15.93 -5.83
C TYR A 414 11.80 16.15 -6.86
N ARG A 415 11.55 16.93 -7.92
CA ARG A 415 12.61 17.27 -8.89
C ARG A 415 13.74 18.08 -8.25
N LYS A 416 13.42 19.06 -7.40
CA LYS A 416 14.44 19.80 -6.62
C LYS A 416 15.23 18.88 -5.68
N ALA A 417 14.56 17.94 -5.02
CA ALA A 417 15.22 16.94 -4.17
C ALA A 417 16.17 16.04 -4.98
N ILE A 418 15.72 15.56 -6.15
CA ILE A 418 16.53 14.77 -7.10
C ILE A 418 17.79 15.54 -7.49
N ASP A 419 17.66 16.79 -7.93
CA ASP A 419 18.81 17.63 -8.33
C ASP A 419 19.84 17.73 -7.19
N LYS A 420 19.38 17.89 -5.94
CA LYS A 420 20.26 18.00 -4.77
C LYS A 420 20.89 16.69 -4.36
N TYR A 421 20.17 15.57 -4.46
CA TYR A 421 20.74 14.25 -4.20
C TYR A 421 21.74 13.83 -5.28
N GLU A 422 21.52 14.16 -6.55
CA GLU A 422 22.50 13.95 -7.62
C GLU A 422 23.76 14.81 -7.41
N GLU A 423 23.59 16.08 -7.05
CA GLU A 423 24.69 16.97 -6.67
C GLU A 423 25.49 16.39 -5.49
N TYR A 424 24.79 15.87 -4.48
CA TYR A 424 25.38 15.22 -3.32
C TYR A 424 26.23 14.02 -3.72
N LEU A 425 25.67 13.09 -4.51
CA LEU A 425 26.37 11.88 -4.92
C LEU A 425 27.56 12.18 -5.83
N LYS A 426 27.54 13.29 -6.58
CA LYS A 426 28.68 13.76 -7.36
C LYS A 426 29.82 14.26 -6.48
N LYS A 427 29.51 15.03 -5.43
CA LYS A 427 30.51 15.69 -4.55
C LYS A 427 30.98 14.82 -3.39
N PHE A 428 30.13 13.93 -2.87
CA PHE A 428 30.34 13.18 -1.62
C PHE A 428 30.11 11.67 -1.80
N ARG A 429 30.49 11.12 -2.96
CA ARG A 429 30.26 9.69 -3.32
C ARG A 429 30.81 8.69 -2.28
N ASP A 430 31.92 9.04 -1.63
CA ASP A 430 32.64 8.17 -0.69
C ASP A 430 32.19 8.41 0.78
N SER A 431 31.18 9.27 1.00
CA SER A 431 30.62 9.52 2.33
C SER A 431 29.89 8.29 2.88
N LYS A 432 29.92 8.12 4.20
CA LYS A 432 29.11 7.13 4.93
C LYS A 432 27.60 7.31 4.71
N ARG A 433 27.15 8.51 4.32
CA ARG A 433 25.75 8.83 4.01
C ARG A 433 25.38 8.59 2.55
N ALA A 434 26.34 8.36 1.65
CA ALA A 434 26.08 8.16 0.22
C ALA A 434 25.08 7.02 -0.09
N PRO A 435 25.13 5.84 0.57
CA PRO A 435 24.13 4.78 0.33
C PRO A 435 22.71 5.24 0.66
N ARG A 436 22.55 5.98 1.76
CA ARG A 436 21.26 6.55 2.19
C ARG A 436 20.73 7.58 1.20
N VAL A 437 21.61 8.49 0.73
CA VAL A 437 21.21 9.51 -0.25
C VAL A 437 20.86 8.88 -1.59
N ASN A 438 21.60 7.88 -2.04
CA ASN A 438 21.29 7.16 -3.28
C ASN A 438 19.98 6.37 -3.18
N PHE A 439 19.65 5.85 -1.99
CA PHE A 439 18.36 5.25 -1.72
C PHE A 439 17.23 6.28 -1.78
N TYR A 440 17.39 7.46 -1.14
CA TYR A 440 16.40 8.54 -1.22
C TYR A 440 16.21 9.09 -2.63
N LEU A 441 17.28 9.17 -3.42
CA LEU A 441 17.20 9.51 -4.84
C LEU A 441 16.31 8.50 -5.60
N ALA A 442 16.50 7.20 -5.36
CA ALA A 442 15.67 6.15 -5.96
C ALA A 442 14.19 6.28 -5.54
N GLU A 443 13.93 6.57 -4.26
CA GLU A 443 12.58 6.80 -3.74
C GLU A 443 11.93 8.05 -4.36
N CYS A 444 12.68 9.12 -4.58
CA CYS A 444 12.18 10.31 -5.29
C CYS A 444 11.84 9.99 -6.75
N TYR A 445 12.69 9.25 -7.46
CA TYR A 445 12.39 8.79 -8.82
C TYR A 445 11.14 7.90 -8.86
N TYR A 446 10.97 7.01 -7.87
CA TYR A 446 9.78 6.19 -7.72
C TYR A 446 8.52 7.03 -7.51
N ALA A 447 8.59 8.04 -6.63
CA ALA A 447 7.47 8.92 -6.31
C ALA A 447 6.99 9.75 -7.51
N ILE A 448 7.90 10.15 -8.41
CA ILE A 448 7.55 10.85 -9.66
C ILE A 448 7.22 9.89 -10.82
N GLN A 449 7.15 8.58 -10.54
CA GLN A 449 6.80 7.52 -11.49
C GLN A 449 7.84 7.29 -12.61
N GLU A 450 9.08 7.74 -12.42
CA GLU A 450 10.23 7.41 -13.26
C GLU A 450 10.87 6.11 -12.74
N PHE A 451 10.09 5.01 -12.81
CA PHE A 451 10.43 3.73 -12.19
C PHE A 451 11.67 3.05 -12.79
N ASP A 452 11.97 3.32 -14.05
CA ASP A 452 13.17 2.82 -14.73
C ASP A 452 14.43 3.39 -14.06
N LYS A 453 14.46 4.71 -13.86
CA LYS A 453 15.54 5.38 -13.12
C LYS A 453 15.59 4.95 -11.66
N ALA A 454 14.42 4.83 -11.01
CA ALA A 454 14.36 4.33 -9.64
C ALA A 454 15.00 2.94 -9.51
N ALA A 455 14.68 2.01 -10.42
CA ALA A 455 15.25 0.66 -10.43
C ALA A 455 16.78 0.66 -10.65
N ASP A 456 17.29 1.57 -11.49
CA ASP A 456 18.72 1.73 -11.73
C ASP A 456 19.44 2.30 -10.49
N GLU A 457 18.84 3.28 -9.80
CA GLU A 457 19.39 3.83 -8.56
C GLU A 457 19.34 2.81 -7.41
N TYR A 458 18.27 2.04 -7.25
CA TYR A 458 18.25 0.92 -6.29
C TYR A 458 19.34 -0.11 -6.61
N TYR A 459 19.58 -0.40 -7.90
CA TYR A 459 20.66 -1.30 -8.30
C TYR A 459 22.04 -0.75 -7.93
N LYS A 460 22.25 0.57 -8.02
CA LYS A 460 23.48 1.22 -7.55
C LYS A 460 23.65 1.09 -6.03
N VAL A 461 22.59 1.29 -5.25
CA VAL A 461 22.61 1.09 -3.78
C VAL A 461 23.12 -0.31 -3.41
N MET A 462 22.73 -1.32 -4.20
CA MET A 462 23.09 -2.73 -3.95
C MET A 462 24.55 -3.09 -4.29
N ASN A 463 25.16 -2.41 -5.28
CA ASN A 463 26.39 -2.88 -5.95
C ASN A 463 27.56 -1.89 -5.90
N ILE A 464 27.29 -0.58 -5.78
CA ILE A 464 28.36 0.43 -5.70
C ILE A 464 28.91 0.52 -4.28
N TYR A 465 28.01 0.50 -3.30
CA TYR A 465 28.40 0.61 -1.90
C TYR A 465 28.68 -0.78 -1.31
N GLY A 466 29.53 -0.82 -0.28
CA GLY A 466 29.72 -2.02 0.54
C GLY A 466 28.44 -2.42 1.28
N ASP A 467 28.56 -3.33 2.25
CA ASP A 467 27.40 -3.73 3.06
C ASP A 467 26.78 -2.51 3.76
N ASN A 468 25.46 -2.35 3.59
CA ASN A 468 24.73 -1.17 4.04
C ASN A 468 23.26 -1.52 4.38
N GLU A 469 22.66 -0.73 5.27
CA GLU A 469 21.31 -0.99 5.80
C GLU A 469 20.19 -0.91 4.74
N TYR A 470 20.42 -0.24 3.61
CA TYR A 470 19.42 -0.07 2.54
C TYR A 470 19.49 -1.17 1.48
N ARG A 471 20.49 -2.05 1.53
CA ARG A 471 20.77 -3.02 0.46
C ARG A 471 19.62 -3.98 0.22
N GLU A 472 19.02 -4.53 1.27
CA GLU A 472 17.87 -5.44 1.17
C GLU A 472 16.63 -4.70 0.65
N THR A 473 16.30 -3.56 1.24
CA THR A 473 15.15 -2.73 0.85
C THR A 473 15.26 -2.24 -0.59
N ALA A 474 16.44 -1.81 -1.03
CA ALA A 474 16.70 -1.42 -2.41
C ALA A 474 16.50 -2.60 -3.38
N ALA A 475 16.98 -3.80 -3.02
CA ALA A 475 16.79 -4.99 -3.83
C ALA A 475 15.30 -5.33 -4.01
N PHE A 476 14.51 -5.18 -2.95
CA PHE A 476 13.06 -5.37 -3.00
C PHE A 476 12.36 -4.25 -3.80
N ASN A 477 12.67 -2.97 -3.53
CA ASN A 477 12.04 -1.84 -4.20
C ASN A 477 12.37 -1.78 -5.70
N ARG A 478 13.56 -2.27 -6.10
CA ARG A 478 13.90 -2.49 -7.51
C ARG A 478 12.94 -3.46 -8.21
N ILE A 479 12.55 -4.53 -7.53
CA ILE A 479 11.57 -5.51 -8.04
C ILE A 479 10.21 -4.83 -8.20
N LEU A 480 9.77 -4.07 -7.19
CA LEU A 480 8.50 -3.33 -7.24
C LEU A 480 8.46 -2.31 -8.37
N ALA A 481 9.56 -1.56 -8.58
CA ALA A 481 9.67 -0.61 -9.68
C ALA A 481 9.49 -1.27 -11.06
N TYR A 482 10.08 -2.46 -11.28
CA TYR A 482 9.86 -3.18 -12.54
C TYR A 482 8.42 -3.71 -12.68
N TYR A 483 7.73 -4.07 -11.59
CA TYR A 483 6.32 -4.44 -11.65
C TYR A 483 5.44 -3.26 -12.09
N GLU A 484 5.66 -2.06 -11.54
CA GLU A 484 4.93 -0.84 -11.94
C GLU A 484 5.10 -0.53 -13.43
N ILE A 485 6.30 -0.73 -13.98
CA ILE A 485 6.55 -0.56 -15.42
C ILE A 485 5.76 -1.60 -16.23
N LEU A 486 5.76 -2.87 -15.81
CA LEU A 486 5.08 -3.94 -16.53
C LEU A 486 3.56 -3.80 -16.53
N GLU A 487 2.95 -3.31 -15.44
CA GLU A 487 1.50 -3.05 -15.41
C GLU A 487 1.06 -1.96 -16.40
N ARG A 488 1.98 -1.05 -16.75
CA ARG A 488 1.71 0.09 -17.65
C ARG A 488 2.09 -0.18 -19.10
N GLN A 489 2.88 -1.22 -19.38
CA GLN A 489 3.31 -1.57 -20.72
C GLN A 489 2.35 -2.54 -21.41
N ALA A 490 2.03 -2.27 -22.68
CA ALA A 490 1.32 -3.22 -23.53
C ALA A 490 2.21 -4.43 -23.85
N VAL A 491 1.61 -5.62 -23.92
CA VAL A 491 2.33 -6.86 -24.26
C VAL A 491 2.81 -6.78 -25.71
N SER A 492 4.13 -6.79 -25.91
CA SER A 492 4.75 -6.87 -27.25
C SER A 492 4.69 -8.31 -27.80
N SER A 493 4.63 -8.44 -29.13
CA SER A 493 4.72 -9.73 -29.83
C SER A 493 6.14 -10.26 -29.97
N ASP A 494 7.15 -9.41 -29.83
CA ASP A 494 8.55 -9.81 -29.99
C ASP A 494 9.07 -10.50 -28.72
N THR A 495 9.78 -11.62 -28.91
CA THR A 495 10.32 -12.41 -27.79
C THR A 495 11.84 -12.35 -27.73
N ILE A 496 12.36 -12.05 -26.54
CA ILE A 496 13.79 -12.07 -26.20
C ILE A 496 14.05 -13.35 -25.41
N THR A 497 15.14 -14.07 -25.69
CA THR A 497 15.54 -15.23 -24.87
C THR A 497 16.55 -14.79 -23.82
N LEU A 498 16.15 -14.86 -22.55
CA LEU A 498 16.98 -14.66 -21.37
C LEU A 498 17.61 -15.98 -20.95
N TYR A 499 18.86 -15.94 -20.51
CA TYR A 499 19.55 -17.07 -19.88
C TYR A 499 19.72 -16.77 -18.39
N ILE A 500 19.06 -17.56 -17.53
CA ILE A 500 19.18 -17.42 -16.07
C ILE A 500 20.15 -18.46 -15.54
N GLU A 501 21.25 -17.97 -14.97
CA GLU A 501 22.22 -18.77 -14.23
C GLU A 501 21.72 -19.04 -12.81
N ASP A 502 21.98 -20.26 -12.32
CA ASP A 502 21.68 -20.70 -10.94
C ASP A 502 20.26 -20.30 -10.48
N PHE A 503 19.27 -20.73 -11.25
CA PHE A 503 17.87 -20.39 -11.03
C PHE A 503 17.42 -20.63 -9.59
N ALA A 504 17.01 -19.55 -8.92
CA ALA A 504 16.55 -19.51 -7.55
C ALA A 504 17.55 -20.10 -6.52
N GLY A 505 18.86 -20.04 -6.78
CA GLY A 505 19.89 -20.56 -5.87
C GLY A 505 19.84 -22.08 -5.75
N GLY A 506 19.74 -22.78 -6.88
CA GLY A 506 19.65 -24.24 -6.95
C GLY A 506 20.99 -24.95 -6.83
N GLY A 507 22.12 -24.24 -6.91
CA GLY A 507 23.46 -24.79 -6.82
C GLY A 507 23.89 -25.58 -8.07
N THR A 508 23.18 -25.43 -9.18
CA THR A 508 23.47 -26.09 -10.46
C THR A 508 24.04 -25.09 -11.45
N GLU A 509 25.11 -25.46 -12.18
CA GLU A 509 25.64 -24.70 -13.33
C GLU A 509 24.68 -24.65 -14.55
N SER A 510 23.44 -25.10 -14.39
CA SER A 510 22.44 -25.14 -15.45
C SER A 510 21.93 -23.75 -15.79
N ILE A 511 22.28 -23.29 -16.99
CA ILE A 511 21.73 -22.08 -17.60
C ILE A 511 20.33 -22.39 -18.14
N ILE A 512 19.31 -21.69 -17.64
CA ILE A 512 17.92 -21.91 -18.05
C ILE A 512 17.51 -20.84 -19.08
N PRO A 513 17.22 -21.21 -20.34
CA PRO A 513 16.67 -20.28 -21.32
C PRO A 513 15.19 -20.01 -21.02
N ILE A 514 14.80 -18.74 -21.01
CA ILE A 514 13.42 -18.28 -20.81
C ILE A 514 13.09 -17.21 -21.84
N LYS A 515 12.02 -17.41 -22.60
CA LYS A 515 11.50 -16.40 -23.53
C LYS A 515 10.65 -15.39 -22.76
N VAL A 516 10.96 -14.11 -22.94
CA VAL A 516 10.26 -12.96 -22.35
C VAL A 516 9.80 -12.02 -23.45
N THR A 517 8.80 -11.18 -23.19
CA THR A 517 8.18 -10.29 -24.18
C THR A 517 8.65 -8.84 -24.07
N SER A 518 9.48 -8.49 -23.08
CA SER A 518 10.06 -7.15 -22.95
C SER A 518 11.39 -7.15 -22.18
N GLU A 519 12.21 -6.12 -22.39
CA GLU A 519 13.44 -5.89 -21.62
C GLU A 519 13.14 -5.65 -20.12
N THR A 520 12.03 -4.98 -19.79
CA THR A 520 11.58 -4.82 -18.41
C THR A 520 11.33 -6.16 -17.73
N GLN A 521 10.67 -7.09 -18.43
CA GLN A 521 10.41 -8.42 -17.92
C GLN A 521 11.71 -9.21 -17.70
N PHE A 522 12.69 -9.04 -18.60
CA PHE A 522 14.05 -9.55 -18.41
C PHE A 522 14.68 -9.01 -17.12
N LYS A 523 14.65 -7.69 -16.92
CA LYS A 523 15.25 -7.02 -15.76
C LYS A 523 14.58 -7.44 -14.45
N LEU A 524 13.24 -7.56 -14.45
CA LEU A 524 12.46 -8.08 -13.32
C LEU A 524 12.90 -9.49 -12.93
N MET A 525 12.93 -10.42 -13.91
CA MET A 525 13.27 -11.81 -13.64
C MET A 525 14.69 -11.96 -13.08
N ARG A 526 15.63 -11.15 -13.58
CA ARG A 526 16.98 -11.09 -13.04
C ARG A 526 16.99 -10.53 -11.62
N ALA A 527 16.28 -9.43 -11.36
CA ALA A 527 16.20 -8.82 -10.03
C ALA A 527 15.62 -9.81 -8.99
N CYS A 528 14.55 -10.54 -9.34
CA CYS A 528 13.99 -11.58 -8.47
C CYS A 528 14.97 -12.72 -8.20
N ASN A 529 15.66 -13.21 -9.24
CA ASN A 529 16.66 -14.27 -9.09
C ASN A 529 17.84 -13.82 -8.22
N ASP A 530 18.34 -12.61 -8.44
CA ASP A 530 19.42 -12.01 -7.67
C ASP A 530 19.02 -11.84 -6.21
N PHE A 531 17.79 -11.38 -5.93
CA PHE A 531 17.26 -11.25 -4.57
C PHE A 531 17.24 -12.61 -3.85
N ILE A 532 16.71 -13.66 -4.49
CA ILE A 532 16.64 -15.00 -3.88
C ILE A 532 18.04 -15.55 -3.56
N ARG A 533 19.03 -15.27 -4.42
CA ARG A 533 20.41 -15.74 -4.25
C ARG A 533 21.18 -14.95 -3.19
N GLN A 534 21.04 -13.63 -3.19
CA GLN A 534 21.83 -12.74 -2.36
C GLN A 534 21.20 -12.50 -0.97
N GLN A 535 19.88 -12.64 -0.85
CA GLN A 535 19.11 -12.34 0.38
C GLN A 535 18.29 -13.55 0.88
N PRO A 536 18.89 -14.74 1.14
CA PRO A 536 18.16 -15.95 1.50
C PRO A 536 17.53 -15.92 2.91
N GLN A 537 17.88 -14.93 3.74
CA GLN A 537 17.35 -14.74 5.11
C GLN A 537 16.33 -13.60 5.21
N SER A 538 16.06 -12.87 4.12
CA SER A 538 15.12 -11.75 4.10
C SER A 538 13.70 -12.17 4.48
N GLU A 539 13.00 -11.32 5.24
CA GLU A 539 11.57 -11.50 5.52
C GLU A 539 10.72 -11.40 4.24
N ASN A 540 11.16 -10.60 3.27
CA ASN A 540 10.50 -10.40 1.97
C ASN A 540 10.75 -11.54 0.97
N LEU A 541 11.59 -12.53 1.31
CA LEU A 541 11.95 -13.63 0.41
C LEU A 541 10.73 -14.41 -0.08
N LEU A 542 9.74 -14.65 0.79
CA LEU A 542 8.52 -15.37 0.41
C LEU A 542 7.74 -14.61 -0.65
N GLU A 543 7.56 -13.30 -0.46
CA GLU A 543 6.84 -12.45 -1.40
C GLU A 543 7.55 -12.39 -2.76
N VAL A 544 8.88 -12.23 -2.76
CA VAL A 544 9.68 -12.24 -3.99
C VAL A 544 9.56 -13.57 -4.73
N MET A 545 9.62 -14.71 -4.02
CA MET A 545 9.43 -16.02 -4.64
C MET A 545 8.05 -16.16 -5.28
N ILE A 546 7.00 -15.70 -4.61
CA ILE A 546 5.61 -15.75 -5.12
C ILE A 546 5.49 -14.88 -6.38
N LYS A 547 5.92 -13.62 -6.30
CA LYS A 547 5.91 -12.67 -7.42
C LYS A 547 6.67 -13.24 -8.64
N TYR A 548 7.87 -13.78 -8.40
CA TYR A 548 8.67 -14.40 -9.46
C TYR A 548 7.98 -15.64 -10.06
N ALA A 549 7.37 -16.49 -9.23
CA ALA A 549 6.62 -17.65 -9.68
C ALA A 549 5.36 -17.26 -10.49
N GLU A 550 4.66 -16.20 -10.11
CA GLU A 550 3.51 -15.66 -10.84
C GLU A 550 3.91 -15.17 -12.23
N THR A 551 5.02 -14.41 -12.32
CA THR A 551 5.56 -13.96 -13.61
C THR A 551 5.90 -15.15 -14.52
N LEU A 552 6.53 -16.20 -13.97
CA LEU A 552 6.83 -17.43 -14.71
C LEU A 552 5.58 -18.21 -15.11
N TYR A 553 4.56 -18.25 -14.24
CA TYR A 553 3.29 -18.90 -14.53
C TYR A 553 2.57 -18.22 -15.69
N ASN A 554 2.56 -16.89 -15.73
CA ASN A 554 1.98 -16.09 -16.81
C ASN A 554 2.75 -16.27 -18.14
N LEU A 555 4.06 -16.46 -18.07
CA LEU A 555 4.92 -16.84 -19.20
C LEU A 555 4.75 -18.31 -19.64
N GLN A 556 3.81 -19.05 -19.04
CA GLN A 556 3.56 -20.47 -19.29
C GLN A 556 4.76 -21.38 -18.99
N ARG A 557 5.74 -20.88 -18.23
CA ARG A 557 6.88 -21.65 -17.69
C ARG A 557 6.50 -22.30 -16.37
N TRP A 558 5.45 -23.12 -16.41
CA TRP A 558 4.90 -23.82 -15.25
C TRP A 558 5.94 -24.75 -14.59
N ASP A 559 6.90 -25.24 -15.37
CA ASP A 559 8.02 -26.07 -14.93
C ASP A 559 8.99 -25.35 -13.98
N LEU A 560 9.13 -24.03 -14.14
CA LEU A 560 9.96 -23.18 -13.27
C LEU A 560 9.14 -22.57 -12.14
N ALA A 561 7.92 -22.11 -12.46
CA ALA A 561 7.00 -21.54 -11.47
C ALA A 561 6.74 -22.54 -10.32
N VAL A 562 6.52 -23.82 -10.65
CA VAL A 562 6.27 -24.86 -9.63
C VAL A 562 7.44 -25.01 -8.66
N LYS A 563 8.69 -24.89 -9.10
CA LYS A 563 9.88 -25.00 -8.24
C LYS A 563 9.92 -23.88 -7.19
N LEU A 564 9.55 -22.66 -7.58
CA LEU A 564 9.49 -21.52 -6.66
C LEU A 564 8.33 -21.65 -5.68
N TYR A 565 7.14 -22.02 -6.17
CA TYR A 565 6.00 -22.25 -5.27
C TYR A 565 6.25 -23.41 -4.30
N GLU A 566 6.96 -24.47 -4.72
CA GLU A 566 7.39 -25.56 -3.84
C GLU A 566 8.37 -25.07 -2.75
N LYS A 567 9.28 -24.15 -3.08
CA LYS A 567 10.12 -23.47 -2.05
C LYS A 567 9.27 -22.58 -1.13
N ALA A 568 8.24 -21.92 -1.65
CA ALA A 568 7.33 -21.05 -0.89
C ALA A 568 6.39 -21.81 0.07
N VAL A 569 6.26 -23.13 -0.06
CA VAL A 569 5.48 -23.99 0.86
C VAL A 569 6.36 -24.78 1.84
N ALA A 570 7.63 -24.39 2.00
CA ALA A 570 8.52 -24.96 3.01
C ALA A 570 7.92 -24.81 4.43
N PRO A 571 8.26 -25.70 5.38
CA PRO A 571 7.68 -25.70 6.73
C PRO A 571 7.75 -24.35 7.47
N LYS A 572 8.81 -23.56 7.23
CA LYS A 572 8.99 -22.22 7.84
C LYS A 572 7.91 -21.21 7.45
N TYR A 573 7.19 -21.42 6.33
CA TYR A 573 6.15 -20.51 5.84
C TYR A 573 4.72 -20.96 6.16
N ARG A 574 4.54 -22.00 6.97
CA ARG A 574 3.22 -22.59 7.25
C ARG A 574 2.21 -21.62 7.87
N THR A 575 2.70 -20.65 8.64
CA THR A 575 1.89 -19.60 9.27
C THR A 575 1.59 -18.42 8.34
N SER A 576 2.19 -18.36 7.16
CA SER A 576 1.98 -17.27 6.20
C SER A 576 0.55 -17.29 5.64
N PRO A 577 -0.09 -16.11 5.47
CA PRO A 577 -1.39 -16.02 4.79
C PRO A 577 -1.34 -16.54 3.35
N TYR A 578 -0.16 -16.53 2.70
CA TYR A 578 0.01 -17.01 1.33
C TYR A 578 0.21 -18.53 1.22
N TYR A 579 0.35 -19.25 2.34
CA TYR A 579 0.69 -20.67 2.34
C TYR A 579 -0.31 -21.52 1.54
N GLY A 580 -1.61 -21.35 1.79
CA GLY A 580 -2.67 -22.05 1.06
C GLY A 580 -2.73 -21.67 -0.43
N GLN A 581 -2.45 -20.39 -0.75
CA GLN A 581 -2.36 -19.94 -2.14
C GLN A 581 -1.20 -20.61 -2.86
N CYS A 582 -0.02 -20.70 -2.24
CA CYS A 582 1.15 -21.34 -2.84
C CYS A 582 0.90 -22.82 -3.11
N ILE A 583 0.34 -23.58 -2.16
CA ILE A 583 -0.04 -24.98 -2.36
C ILE A 583 -0.99 -25.14 -3.56
N LYS A 584 -2.01 -24.29 -3.64
CA LYS A 584 -2.96 -24.27 -4.76
C LYS A 584 -2.23 -23.99 -6.08
N MET A 585 -1.30 -23.04 -6.11
CA MET A 585 -0.54 -22.70 -7.32
C MET A 585 0.40 -23.83 -7.74
N VAL A 586 1.04 -24.55 -6.81
CA VAL A 586 1.80 -25.79 -7.11
C VAL A 586 0.90 -26.80 -7.81
N ALA A 587 -0.27 -27.08 -7.23
CA ALA A 587 -1.23 -28.02 -7.81
C ALA A 587 -1.71 -27.58 -9.21
N GLN A 588 -1.94 -26.27 -9.41
CA GLN A 588 -2.33 -25.71 -10.70
C GLN A 588 -1.22 -25.79 -11.75
N CYS A 589 0.04 -25.56 -11.39
CA CYS A 589 1.18 -25.75 -12.29
C CYS A 589 1.23 -27.20 -12.79
N TYR A 590 1.14 -28.17 -11.88
CA TYR A 590 1.09 -29.59 -12.27
C TYR A 590 -0.12 -29.93 -13.15
N LEU A 591 -1.28 -29.33 -12.89
CA LEU A 591 -2.48 -29.50 -13.72
C LEU A 591 -2.27 -28.99 -15.15
N LYS A 592 -1.64 -27.81 -15.29
CA LYS A 592 -1.32 -27.20 -16.60
C LYS A 592 -0.27 -28.00 -17.37
N MET A 593 0.69 -28.60 -16.67
CA MET A 593 1.69 -29.50 -17.24
C MET A 593 1.14 -30.90 -17.59
N GLY A 594 -0.14 -31.20 -17.33
CA GLY A 594 -0.73 -32.52 -17.56
C GLY A 594 -0.30 -33.60 -16.54
N LYS A 595 0.40 -33.22 -15.46
CA LYS A 595 0.83 -34.11 -14.38
C LYS A 595 -0.28 -34.25 -13.32
N TYR A 596 -1.42 -34.82 -13.73
CA TYR A 596 -2.65 -34.82 -12.92
C TYR A 596 -2.52 -35.51 -11.56
N GLN A 597 -1.73 -36.59 -11.46
CA GLN A 597 -1.51 -37.29 -10.18
C GLN A 597 -0.78 -36.40 -9.15
N GLN A 598 0.22 -35.63 -9.61
CA GLN A 598 0.93 -34.68 -8.75
C GLN A 598 0.00 -33.52 -8.36
N SER A 599 -0.81 -33.04 -9.31
CA SER A 599 -1.83 -32.02 -9.04
C SER A 599 -2.84 -32.46 -7.98
N GLU A 600 -3.36 -33.69 -8.08
CA GLU A 600 -4.25 -34.28 -7.07
C GLU A 600 -3.58 -34.32 -5.68
N LYS A 601 -2.35 -34.82 -5.60
CA LYS A 601 -1.61 -34.90 -4.34
C LYS A 601 -1.52 -33.53 -3.66
N TRP A 602 -1.19 -32.49 -4.43
CA TRP A 602 -1.07 -31.13 -3.91
C TRP A 602 -2.40 -30.49 -3.54
N PHE A 603 -3.50 -30.78 -4.25
CA PHE A 603 -4.83 -30.37 -3.78
C PHE A 603 -5.23 -31.09 -2.49
N ASN A 604 -4.97 -32.40 -2.35
CA ASN A 604 -5.20 -33.09 -1.08
C ASN A 604 -4.40 -32.46 0.07
N ASN A 605 -3.11 -32.18 -0.16
CA ASN A 605 -2.28 -31.45 0.82
C ASN A 605 -2.89 -30.09 1.22
N LEU A 606 -3.59 -29.39 0.32
CA LEU A 606 -4.31 -28.14 0.66
C LEU A 606 -5.45 -28.38 1.64
N ALA A 607 -6.20 -29.49 1.47
CA ALA A 607 -7.25 -29.84 2.42
C ALA A 607 -6.66 -30.25 3.77
N ASP A 608 -5.56 -31.02 3.76
CA ASP A 608 -4.87 -31.49 4.97
C ASP A 608 -4.18 -30.36 5.73
N ALA A 609 -3.73 -29.31 5.04
CA ALA A 609 -3.12 -28.13 5.66
C ALA A 609 -4.15 -27.24 6.39
N PHE A 610 -5.43 -27.30 6.02
CA PHE A 610 -6.50 -26.48 6.58
C PHE A 610 -7.76 -27.32 6.89
N PRO A 611 -7.66 -28.35 7.76
CA PRO A 611 -8.73 -29.31 7.98
C PRO A 611 -9.99 -28.68 8.59
N ASP A 612 -9.82 -27.65 9.43
CA ASP A 612 -10.91 -26.96 10.12
C ASP A 612 -11.68 -26.00 9.19
N SER A 613 -11.12 -25.66 8.02
CA SER A 613 -11.76 -24.77 7.07
C SER A 613 -12.65 -25.55 6.11
N ALA A 614 -13.94 -25.67 6.45
CA ALA A 614 -14.93 -26.33 5.60
C ALA A 614 -14.95 -25.78 4.16
N HIS A 615 -14.75 -24.47 3.97
CA HIS A 615 -14.67 -23.85 2.65
C HIS A 615 -13.45 -24.34 1.85
N VAL A 616 -12.24 -24.32 2.45
CA VAL A 616 -11.01 -24.75 1.77
C VAL A 616 -11.06 -26.24 1.46
N VAL A 617 -11.49 -27.07 2.41
CA VAL A 617 -11.63 -28.53 2.22
C VAL A 617 -12.61 -28.83 1.09
N THR A 618 -13.78 -28.18 1.07
CA THR A 618 -14.79 -28.39 0.01
C THR A 618 -14.26 -27.98 -1.36
N ARG A 619 -13.63 -26.79 -1.44
CA ARG A 619 -13.06 -26.28 -2.70
C ARG A 619 -11.90 -27.15 -3.18
N SER A 620 -11.05 -27.62 -2.28
CA SER A 620 -9.95 -28.53 -2.60
C SER A 620 -10.47 -29.85 -3.16
N LYS A 621 -11.45 -30.49 -2.50
CA LYS A 621 -12.07 -31.73 -2.99
C LYS A 621 -12.67 -31.57 -4.40
N LYS A 622 -13.28 -30.42 -4.70
CA LYS A 622 -13.75 -30.10 -6.05
C LYS A 622 -12.62 -30.00 -7.07
N LEU A 623 -11.48 -29.40 -6.70
CA LEU A 623 -10.30 -29.30 -7.55
C LEU A 623 -9.62 -30.66 -7.78
N VAL A 624 -9.57 -31.53 -6.75
CA VAL A 624 -9.14 -32.94 -6.88
C VAL A 624 -10.03 -33.67 -7.89
N ALA A 625 -11.35 -33.54 -7.76
CA ALA A 625 -12.31 -34.15 -8.68
C ALA A 625 -12.11 -33.64 -10.12
N SER A 626 -11.85 -32.34 -10.29
CA SER A 626 -11.53 -31.75 -11.60
C SER A 626 -10.21 -32.28 -12.20
N ALA A 627 -9.16 -32.44 -11.39
CA ALA A 627 -7.89 -33.01 -11.83
C ALA A 627 -8.05 -34.47 -12.30
N LYS A 628 -8.80 -35.29 -11.55
CA LYS A 628 -9.16 -36.66 -11.93
C LYS A 628 -9.97 -36.71 -13.22
N PHE A 629 -10.93 -35.80 -13.36
CA PHE A 629 -11.75 -35.70 -14.57
C PHE A 629 -10.87 -35.43 -15.80
N LYS A 630 -9.94 -34.46 -15.72
CA LYS A 630 -9.01 -34.16 -16.81
C LYS A 630 -8.05 -35.31 -17.11
N HIS A 631 -7.64 -36.07 -16.10
CA HIS A 631 -6.85 -37.28 -16.31
C HIS A 631 -7.62 -38.31 -17.14
N ALA A 632 -8.88 -38.59 -16.77
CA ALA A 632 -9.75 -39.50 -17.51
C ALA A 632 -10.05 -38.99 -18.94
N GLU A 633 -10.27 -37.69 -19.11
CA GLU A 633 -10.44 -37.05 -20.44
C GLU A 633 -9.18 -37.20 -21.31
N THR A 634 -8.00 -37.13 -20.71
CA THR A 634 -6.74 -37.34 -21.43
C THR A 634 -6.62 -38.80 -21.89
N LEU A 635 -7.03 -39.77 -21.06
CA LEU A 635 -7.09 -41.18 -21.47
C LEU A 635 -8.07 -41.40 -22.63
N LYS A 636 -9.23 -40.73 -22.60
CA LYS A 636 -10.21 -40.71 -23.70
C LYS A 636 -9.57 -40.17 -24.99
N LYS A 637 -8.90 -39.02 -24.95
CA LYS A 637 -8.19 -38.44 -26.11
C LYS A 637 -7.07 -39.32 -26.64
N GLN A 638 -6.47 -40.17 -25.81
CA GLN A 638 -5.48 -41.18 -26.21
C GLN A 638 -6.10 -42.44 -26.82
N GLY A 639 -7.42 -42.51 -27.00
CA GLY A 639 -8.13 -43.68 -27.52
C GLY A 639 -8.26 -44.83 -26.53
N LYS A 640 -7.97 -44.62 -25.25
CA LYS A 640 -8.03 -45.67 -24.20
C LYS A 640 -9.41 -45.70 -23.55
N ALA A 641 -10.47 -45.90 -24.35
CA ALA A 641 -11.88 -45.77 -23.94
C ALA A 641 -12.21 -46.57 -22.66
N THR A 642 -11.85 -47.85 -22.58
CA THR A 642 -12.14 -48.67 -21.38
C THR A 642 -11.43 -48.16 -20.11
N ARG A 643 -10.19 -47.69 -20.23
CA ARG A 643 -9.46 -47.14 -19.07
C ARG A 643 -10.04 -45.79 -18.64
N ALA A 644 -10.39 -44.95 -19.60
CA ALA A 644 -11.07 -43.68 -19.34
C ALA A 644 -12.41 -43.92 -18.64
N ALA A 645 -13.21 -44.87 -19.12
CA ALA A 645 -14.50 -45.25 -18.53
C ALA A 645 -14.35 -45.67 -17.06
N VAL A 646 -13.36 -46.50 -16.73
CA VAL A 646 -13.09 -46.93 -15.34
C VAL A 646 -12.69 -45.75 -14.44
N GLU A 647 -11.85 -44.84 -14.91
CA GLU A 647 -11.44 -43.67 -14.12
C GLU A 647 -12.58 -42.67 -13.93
N PHE A 648 -13.40 -42.42 -14.97
CA PHE A 648 -14.63 -41.65 -14.84
C PHE A 648 -15.62 -42.29 -13.86
N LEU A 649 -15.78 -43.61 -13.90
CA LEU A 649 -16.66 -44.34 -12.98
C LEU A 649 -16.19 -44.18 -11.53
N LYS A 650 -14.90 -44.40 -11.25
CA LYS A 650 -14.32 -44.19 -9.91
C LYS A 650 -14.55 -42.75 -9.41
N LEU A 651 -14.39 -41.77 -10.30
CA LEU A 651 -14.64 -40.37 -9.97
C LEU A 651 -16.10 -40.12 -9.61
N ALA A 652 -17.03 -40.66 -10.40
CA ALA A 652 -18.47 -40.50 -10.18
C ALA A 652 -18.92 -40.94 -8.78
N PHE A 653 -18.39 -42.07 -8.29
CA PHE A 653 -18.73 -42.60 -6.96
C PHE A 653 -17.97 -41.95 -5.80
N SER A 654 -16.80 -41.34 -6.06
CA SER A 654 -15.96 -40.78 -4.98
C SER A 654 -16.18 -39.28 -4.73
N THR A 655 -16.72 -38.54 -5.70
CA THR A 655 -16.96 -37.10 -5.56
C THR A 655 -18.28 -36.81 -4.85
N LYS A 656 -18.30 -35.77 -4.00
CA LYS A 656 -19.54 -35.20 -3.43
C LYS A 656 -20.12 -34.07 -4.27
N ASP A 657 -19.39 -33.59 -5.28
CA ASP A 657 -19.89 -32.58 -6.20
C ASP A 657 -20.80 -33.24 -7.23
N GLU A 658 -22.10 -32.99 -7.13
CA GLU A 658 -23.13 -33.64 -7.92
C GLU A 658 -23.00 -33.37 -9.43
N GLN A 659 -22.54 -32.18 -9.82
CA GLN A 659 -22.33 -31.83 -11.23
C GLN A 659 -21.17 -32.63 -11.82
N ILE A 660 -20.07 -32.77 -11.07
CA ILE A 660 -18.93 -33.59 -11.50
C ILE A 660 -19.30 -35.07 -11.49
N ALA A 661 -20.04 -35.54 -10.48
CA ALA A 661 -20.52 -36.92 -10.42
C ALA A 661 -21.36 -37.26 -11.66
N LYS A 662 -22.32 -36.38 -11.99
CA LYS A 662 -23.18 -36.48 -13.17
C LYS A 662 -22.35 -36.52 -14.47
N ALA A 663 -21.46 -35.56 -14.69
CA ALA A 663 -20.63 -35.53 -15.89
C ALA A 663 -19.76 -36.80 -16.00
N ALA A 664 -19.17 -37.24 -14.88
CA ALA A 664 -18.30 -38.40 -14.87
C ALA A 664 -19.06 -39.72 -15.15
N ILE A 665 -20.26 -39.92 -14.59
CA ILE A 665 -21.00 -41.17 -14.84
C ILE A 665 -21.47 -41.28 -16.30
N PHE A 666 -21.90 -40.18 -16.92
CA PHE A 666 -22.30 -40.19 -18.33
C PHE A 666 -21.12 -40.31 -19.28
N GLU A 667 -19.97 -39.69 -18.98
CA GLU A 667 -18.74 -39.96 -19.72
C GLU A 667 -18.29 -41.42 -19.55
N ALA A 668 -18.40 -41.99 -18.35
CA ALA A 668 -18.07 -43.40 -18.14
C ALA A 668 -18.94 -44.32 -19.00
N GLY A 669 -20.27 -44.15 -18.97
CA GLY A 669 -21.20 -44.93 -19.78
C GLY A 669 -20.96 -44.73 -21.28
N GLY A 670 -20.81 -43.48 -21.74
CA GLY A 670 -20.52 -43.18 -23.14
C GLY A 670 -19.18 -43.78 -23.63
N GLN A 671 -18.14 -43.81 -22.79
CA GLN A 671 -16.88 -44.47 -23.13
C GLN A 671 -16.98 -46.01 -23.14
N PHE A 672 -17.85 -46.60 -22.33
CA PHE A 672 -18.16 -48.04 -22.45
C PHE A 672 -18.95 -48.33 -23.74
N GLU A 673 -19.88 -47.46 -24.14
CA GLU A 673 -20.61 -47.57 -25.41
C GLU A 673 -19.68 -47.44 -26.63
N GLU A 674 -18.74 -46.47 -26.60
CA GLU A 674 -17.72 -46.30 -27.65
C GLU A 674 -16.79 -47.52 -27.75
N ALA A 675 -16.54 -48.21 -26.64
CA ALA A 675 -15.82 -49.48 -26.60
C ALA A 675 -16.69 -50.70 -26.95
N GLU A 676 -17.92 -50.50 -27.43
CA GLU A 676 -18.92 -51.52 -27.77
C GLU A 676 -19.34 -52.43 -26.60
N ASP A 677 -19.03 -52.06 -25.36
CA ASP A 677 -19.37 -52.80 -24.14
C ASP A 677 -20.65 -52.24 -23.49
N ILE A 678 -21.77 -52.45 -24.18
CA ILE A 678 -23.11 -52.00 -23.75
C ILE A 678 -23.45 -52.55 -22.34
N THR A 679 -23.01 -53.76 -22.01
CA THR A 679 -23.31 -54.39 -20.72
C THR A 679 -22.62 -53.65 -19.57
N LYS A 680 -21.37 -53.23 -19.72
CA LYS A 680 -20.69 -52.39 -18.70
C LYS A 680 -21.29 -51.00 -18.61
N ALA A 681 -21.72 -50.40 -19.73
CA ALA A 681 -22.39 -49.10 -19.72
C ALA A 681 -23.70 -49.15 -18.91
N ILE A 682 -24.55 -50.15 -19.16
CA ILE A 682 -25.77 -50.39 -18.39
C ILE A 682 -25.45 -50.60 -16.91
N ARG A 683 -24.50 -51.50 -16.59
CA ARG A 683 -24.13 -51.80 -15.21
C ARG A 683 -23.60 -50.57 -14.47
N ALA A 684 -22.90 -49.67 -15.15
CA ALA A 684 -22.43 -48.41 -14.56
C ALA A 684 -23.60 -47.53 -14.11
N TYR A 685 -24.60 -47.31 -14.98
CA TYR A 685 -25.79 -46.52 -14.64
C TYR A 685 -26.64 -47.19 -13.56
N GLU A 686 -26.87 -48.51 -13.66
CA GLU A 686 -27.64 -49.25 -12.65
C GLU A 686 -26.97 -49.26 -11.28
N ARG A 687 -25.65 -49.44 -11.24
CA ARG A 687 -24.89 -49.40 -9.98
C ARG A 687 -25.00 -48.04 -9.30
N MET A 688 -25.01 -46.94 -10.05
CA MET A 688 -25.19 -45.60 -9.48
C MET A 688 -26.57 -45.46 -8.83
N LEU A 689 -27.61 -46.04 -9.45
CA LEU A 689 -28.96 -46.07 -8.91
C LEU A 689 -29.11 -46.99 -7.71
N GLU A 690 -28.37 -48.10 -7.66
CA GLU A 690 -28.32 -49.04 -6.52
C GLU A 690 -27.63 -48.40 -5.29
N GLU A 691 -26.46 -47.79 -5.48
CA GLU A 691 -25.68 -47.20 -4.38
C GLU A 691 -26.22 -45.84 -3.93
N GLN A 692 -26.84 -45.06 -4.82
CA GLN A 692 -27.38 -43.73 -4.53
C GLN A 692 -28.82 -43.55 -5.09
N PRO A 693 -29.85 -44.10 -4.41
CA PRO A 693 -31.22 -44.11 -4.92
C PRO A 693 -31.91 -42.75 -5.12
N ASN A 694 -31.38 -41.70 -4.48
CA ASN A 694 -31.97 -40.34 -4.43
C ASN A 694 -31.15 -39.28 -5.18
N VAL A 695 -30.31 -39.66 -6.14
CA VAL A 695 -29.56 -38.71 -7.00
C VAL A 695 -30.50 -37.81 -7.80
N SER A 696 -30.19 -36.52 -7.95
CA SER A 696 -31.11 -35.57 -8.62
C SER A 696 -31.34 -35.87 -10.10
N PHE A 697 -30.36 -36.51 -10.77
CA PHE A 697 -30.39 -36.89 -12.19
C PHE A 697 -30.76 -38.36 -12.41
N LYS A 698 -31.55 -38.94 -11.48
CA LYS A 698 -32.03 -40.32 -11.53
C LYS A 698 -32.81 -40.65 -12.81
N ASP A 699 -33.62 -39.71 -13.27
CA ASP A 699 -34.41 -39.83 -14.50
C ASP A 699 -33.51 -40.00 -15.74
N GLU A 700 -32.43 -39.23 -15.85
CA GLU A 700 -31.46 -39.33 -16.95
C GLU A 700 -30.70 -40.66 -16.92
N LEU A 701 -30.32 -41.16 -15.73
CA LEU A 701 -29.66 -42.47 -15.59
C LEU A 701 -30.58 -43.62 -16.03
N LEU A 702 -31.83 -43.62 -15.54
CA LEU A 702 -32.82 -44.62 -15.92
C LEU A 702 -33.13 -44.55 -17.42
N MET A 703 -33.24 -43.34 -17.99
CA MET A 703 -33.48 -43.14 -19.41
C MET A 703 -32.32 -43.69 -20.25
N LYS A 704 -31.06 -43.41 -19.88
CA LYS A 704 -29.88 -43.95 -20.58
C LYS A 704 -29.80 -45.47 -20.48
N ALA A 705 -30.05 -46.04 -19.31
CA ALA A 705 -30.11 -47.50 -19.15
C ALA A 705 -31.22 -48.12 -20.01
N ALA A 706 -32.41 -47.52 -20.04
CA ALA A 706 -33.54 -47.99 -20.84
C ALA A 706 -33.22 -48.00 -22.35
N LEU A 707 -32.67 -46.90 -22.87
CA LEU A 707 -32.25 -46.78 -24.27
C LEU A 707 -31.18 -47.83 -24.66
N LEU A 708 -30.27 -48.16 -23.73
CA LEU A 708 -29.25 -49.18 -23.97
C LEU A 708 -29.83 -50.60 -23.97
N TYR A 709 -30.77 -50.90 -23.08
CA TYR A 709 -31.52 -52.15 -23.14
C TYR A 709 -32.34 -52.26 -24.43
N GLU A 710 -32.96 -51.17 -24.87
CA GLU A 710 -33.70 -51.10 -26.14
C GLU A 710 -32.79 -51.34 -27.34
N LYS A 711 -31.60 -50.71 -27.37
CA LYS A 711 -30.57 -50.95 -28.40
C LYS A 711 -30.10 -52.40 -28.45
N LYS A 712 -30.09 -53.08 -27.29
CA LYS A 712 -29.80 -54.52 -27.16
C LYS A 712 -31.00 -55.42 -27.50
N GLN A 713 -32.17 -54.84 -27.79
CA GLN A 713 -33.45 -55.53 -27.98
C GLN A 713 -33.90 -56.32 -26.74
N ASP A 714 -33.43 -55.94 -25.55
CA ASP A 714 -33.92 -56.45 -24.28
C ASP A 714 -35.13 -55.64 -23.83
N TRP A 715 -36.24 -55.86 -24.54
CA TRP A 715 -37.47 -55.08 -24.39
C TRP A 715 -38.07 -55.14 -22.98
N ILE A 716 -37.85 -56.23 -22.25
CA ILE A 716 -38.41 -56.42 -20.90
C ILE A 716 -37.73 -55.46 -19.92
N HIS A 717 -36.39 -55.46 -19.89
CA HIS A 717 -35.64 -54.57 -19.00
C HIS A 717 -35.74 -53.12 -19.48
N ALA A 718 -35.78 -52.86 -20.79
CA ALA A 718 -36.05 -51.53 -21.33
C ALA A 718 -37.39 -50.99 -20.82
N ALA A 719 -38.47 -51.77 -20.95
CA ALA A 719 -39.79 -51.40 -20.45
C ALA A 719 -39.80 -51.18 -18.93
N GLU A 720 -39.12 -52.03 -18.16
CA GLU A 720 -38.97 -51.85 -16.71
C GLU A 720 -38.34 -50.49 -16.38
N LYS A 721 -37.19 -50.15 -16.99
CA LYS A 721 -36.50 -48.88 -16.72
C LYS A 721 -37.32 -47.68 -17.18
N TYR A 722 -37.95 -47.75 -18.35
CA TYR A 722 -38.86 -46.70 -18.83
C TYR A 722 -40.05 -46.48 -17.89
N MET A 723 -40.67 -47.56 -17.38
CA MET A 723 -41.76 -47.45 -16.40
C MET A 723 -41.28 -46.85 -15.08
N ARG A 724 -40.03 -47.12 -14.66
CA ARG A 724 -39.45 -46.47 -13.48
C ARG A 724 -39.28 -44.96 -13.70
N VAL A 725 -38.81 -44.51 -14.86
CA VAL A 725 -38.79 -43.07 -15.20
C VAL A 725 -40.19 -42.46 -15.08
N ALA A 726 -41.18 -43.08 -15.72
CA ALA A 726 -42.55 -42.58 -15.75
C ALA A 726 -43.19 -42.52 -14.35
N ASN A 727 -42.99 -43.55 -13.52
CA ASN A 727 -43.67 -43.69 -12.22
C ASN A 727 -42.94 -43.03 -11.06
N GLU A 728 -41.61 -43.13 -11.00
CA GLU A 728 -40.78 -42.60 -9.91
C GLU A 728 -40.37 -41.14 -10.15
N CYS A 729 -40.24 -40.72 -11.42
CA CYS A 729 -39.77 -39.38 -11.81
C CYS A 729 -40.85 -38.60 -12.58
N ARG A 730 -42.08 -38.55 -12.06
CA ARG A 730 -43.27 -38.03 -12.77
C ARG A 730 -43.16 -36.58 -13.28
N THR A 731 -42.37 -35.75 -12.61
CA THR A 731 -42.13 -34.35 -13.00
C THR A 731 -41.03 -34.20 -14.05
N SER A 732 -40.30 -35.28 -14.37
CA SER A 732 -39.26 -35.27 -15.38
C SER A 732 -39.85 -34.99 -16.76
N GLN A 733 -39.11 -34.23 -17.57
CA GLN A 733 -39.41 -34.03 -18.99
C GLN A 733 -39.42 -35.36 -19.79
N PHE A 734 -38.79 -36.42 -19.27
CA PHE A 734 -38.74 -37.73 -19.91
C PHE A 734 -39.94 -38.62 -19.55
N ALA A 735 -40.71 -38.31 -18.51
CA ALA A 735 -41.69 -39.23 -17.94
C ALA A 735 -42.77 -39.67 -18.94
N SER A 736 -43.35 -38.72 -19.68
CA SER A 736 -44.38 -38.99 -20.69
C SER A 736 -43.84 -39.83 -21.85
N ARG A 737 -42.66 -39.46 -22.38
CA ARG A 737 -42.00 -40.19 -23.47
C ARG A 737 -41.56 -41.59 -23.05
N ALA A 738 -41.02 -41.74 -21.84
CA ALA A 738 -40.61 -43.02 -21.31
C ALA A 738 -41.81 -43.98 -21.19
N MET A 739 -42.97 -43.50 -20.74
CA MET A 739 -44.15 -44.33 -20.64
C MET A 739 -44.65 -44.85 -21.99
N LEU A 740 -44.58 -44.03 -23.04
CA LEU A 740 -44.88 -44.46 -24.40
C LEU A 740 -43.84 -45.46 -24.91
N ALA A 741 -42.55 -45.22 -24.67
CA ALA A 741 -41.49 -46.16 -25.04
C ALA A 741 -41.67 -47.51 -24.33
N ALA A 742 -42.11 -47.53 -23.07
CA ALA A 742 -42.48 -48.76 -22.37
C ALA A 742 -43.66 -49.48 -23.02
N ALA A 743 -44.72 -48.76 -23.42
CA ALA A 743 -45.85 -49.34 -24.14
C ALA A 743 -45.42 -49.97 -25.47
N ASN A 744 -44.56 -49.27 -26.22
CA ASN A 744 -43.98 -49.77 -27.47
C ASN A 744 -43.11 -51.02 -27.23
N CYS A 745 -42.31 -51.06 -26.16
CA CYS A 745 -41.56 -52.25 -25.78
C CYS A 745 -42.49 -53.44 -25.47
N TYR A 746 -43.61 -53.20 -24.79
CA TYR A 746 -44.62 -54.24 -24.56
C TYR A 746 -45.36 -54.65 -25.84
N GLU A 747 -45.51 -53.76 -26.82
CA GLU A 747 -46.02 -54.07 -28.16
C GLU A 747 -45.06 -55.00 -28.91
N GLN A 748 -43.75 -54.71 -28.90
CA GLN A 748 -42.71 -55.57 -29.50
C GLN A 748 -42.65 -56.97 -28.86
N LEU A 749 -43.00 -57.07 -27.57
CA LEU A 749 -43.10 -58.34 -26.84
C LEU A 749 -44.46 -59.04 -27.00
N GLU A 750 -45.39 -58.45 -27.75
CA GLU A 750 -46.78 -58.93 -27.89
C GLU A 750 -47.53 -59.07 -26.55
N LEU A 751 -47.11 -58.33 -25.53
CA LEU A 751 -47.76 -58.29 -24.22
C LEU A 751 -48.94 -57.33 -24.23
N TRP A 752 -49.95 -57.65 -25.05
CA TRP A 752 -51.09 -56.78 -25.40
C TRP A 752 -51.81 -56.19 -24.20
N PHE A 753 -51.99 -56.97 -23.13
CA PHE A 753 -52.63 -56.49 -21.90
C PHE A 753 -51.81 -55.41 -21.19
N LYS A 754 -50.48 -55.62 -21.06
CA LYS A 754 -49.57 -54.64 -20.45
C LYS A 754 -49.44 -53.40 -21.34
N CYS A 755 -49.32 -53.58 -22.65
CA CYS A 755 -49.27 -52.49 -23.62
C CYS A 755 -50.51 -51.59 -23.52
N LYS A 756 -51.71 -52.17 -23.63
CA LYS A 756 -52.99 -51.45 -23.52
C LYS A 756 -53.13 -50.71 -22.19
N ASN A 757 -52.80 -51.36 -21.08
CA ASN A 757 -52.88 -50.73 -19.76
C ASN A 757 -51.87 -49.58 -19.62
N THR A 758 -50.68 -49.71 -20.20
CA THR A 758 -49.65 -48.66 -20.16
C THR A 758 -50.08 -47.44 -20.96
N TYR A 759 -50.66 -47.60 -22.16
CA TYR A 759 -51.26 -46.48 -22.91
C TYR A 759 -52.40 -45.81 -22.14
N ARG A 760 -53.27 -46.58 -21.47
CA ARG A 760 -54.35 -46.01 -20.64
C ARG A 760 -53.79 -45.20 -19.48
N GLN A 761 -52.79 -45.73 -18.78
CA GLN A 761 -52.12 -45.01 -17.70
C GLN A 761 -51.42 -43.74 -18.22
N PHE A 762 -50.81 -43.78 -19.41
CA PHE A 762 -50.21 -42.59 -20.04
C PHE A 762 -51.24 -41.46 -20.24
N VAL A 763 -52.40 -41.78 -20.82
CA VAL A 763 -53.46 -40.78 -21.06
C VAL A 763 -54.01 -40.22 -19.74
N GLN A 764 -54.10 -41.04 -18.69
CA GLN A 764 -54.58 -40.62 -17.37
C GLN A 764 -53.56 -39.78 -16.60
N GLN A 765 -52.28 -40.17 -16.61
CA GLN A 765 -51.23 -39.54 -15.82
C GLN A 765 -50.65 -38.28 -16.49
N PHE A 766 -50.67 -38.23 -17.83
CA PHE A 766 -50.12 -37.12 -18.59
C PHE A 766 -51.18 -36.47 -19.51
N PRO A 767 -52.29 -35.91 -18.97
CA PRO A 767 -53.36 -35.32 -19.76
C PRO A 767 -52.93 -34.08 -20.56
N ASN A 768 -51.78 -33.50 -20.20
CA ASN A 768 -51.16 -32.34 -20.85
C ASN A 768 -49.96 -32.71 -21.75
N ALA A 769 -49.72 -34.00 -22.00
CA ALA A 769 -48.71 -34.43 -22.97
C ALA A 769 -49.02 -33.91 -24.38
N ASN A 770 -48.08 -34.12 -25.31
CA ASN A 770 -48.29 -33.76 -26.71
C ASN A 770 -49.63 -34.36 -27.19
N PRO A 771 -50.57 -33.54 -27.69
CA PRO A 771 -51.86 -34.01 -28.18
C PRO A 771 -51.76 -35.20 -29.16
N ASP A 772 -50.77 -35.20 -30.06
CA ASP A 772 -50.58 -36.27 -31.03
C ASP A 772 -50.27 -37.61 -30.35
N GLN A 773 -49.45 -37.59 -29.30
CA GLN A 773 -49.12 -38.78 -28.51
C GLN A 773 -50.34 -39.32 -27.73
N ILE A 774 -51.21 -38.43 -27.25
CA ILE A 774 -52.46 -38.82 -26.57
C ILE A 774 -53.41 -39.48 -27.57
N ILE A 775 -53.54 -38.92 -28.78
CA ILE A 775 -54.36 -39.50 -29.85
C ILE A 775 -53.78 -40.85 -30.30
N GLU A 776 -52.46 -40.95 -30.44
CA GLU A 776 -51.78 -42.20 -30.80
C GLU A 776 -52.03 -43.30 -29.77
N ALA A 777 -51.86 -43.00 -28.47
CA ALA A 777 -52.12 -43.95 -27.40
C ALA A 777 -53.58 -44.44 -27.39
N LEU A 778 -54.55 -43.53 -27.53
CA LEU A 778 -55.99 -43.87 -27.59
C LEU A 778 -56.32 -44.73 -28.83
N TYR A 779 -55.76 -44.35 -29.98
CA TYR A 779 -55.94 -45.11 -31.21
C TYR A 779 -55.36 -46.53 -31.08
N LYS A 780 -54.14 -46.66 -30.54
CA LYS A 780 -53.46 -47.95 -30.32
C LYS A 780 -54.25 -48.87 -29.39
N ILE A 781 -54.87 -48.34 -28.33
CA ILE A 781 -55.78 -49.11 -27.46
C ILE A 781 -56.94 -49.70 -28.27
N GLY A 782 -57.55 -48.90 -29.15
CA GLY A 782 -58.63 -49.34 -30.05
C GLY A 782 -58.16 -50.36 -31.08
N GLU A 783 -57.01 -50.14 -31.71
CA GLU A 783 -56.39 -51.03 -32.70
C GLU A 783 -56.08 -52.40 -32.09
N ILE A 784 -55.46 -52.44 -30.91
CA ILE A 784 -55.20 -53.69 -30.17
C ILE A 784 -56.51 -54.43 -29.87
N SER A 785 -57.56 -53.71 -29.44
CA SER A 785 -58.86 -54.32 -29.13
C SER A 785 -59.56 -54.86 -30.40
N TYR A 786 -59.45 -54.14 -31.52
CA TYR A 786 -59.99 -54.57 -32.81
C TYR A 786 -59.31 -55.86 -33.30
N ASN A 787 -57.97 -55.92 -33.23
CA ASN A 787 -57.20 -57.10 -33.62
C ASN A 787 -57.47 -58.33 -32.73
N GLN A 788 -57.95 -58.10 -31.49
CA GLN A 788 -58.41 -59.16 -30.58
C GLN A 788 -59.87 -59.59 -30.80
N ASN A 789 -60.54 -59.09 -31.86
CA ASN A 789 -61.97 -59.26 -32.15
C ASN A 789 -62.91 -58.72 -31.05
N ASP A 790 -62.42 -57.84 -30.17
CA ASP A 790 -63.23 -57.16 -29.16
C ASP A 790 -63.82 -55.86 -29.73
N PHE A 791 -64.76 -56.03 -30.66
CA PHE A 791 -65.36 -54.92 -31.40
C PHE A 791 -66.13 -53.94 -30.50
N SER A 792 -66.61 -54.38 -29.33
CA SER A 792 -67.29 -53.50 -28.38
C SER A 792 -66.30 -52.51 -27.78
N ASN A 793 -65.18 -52.99 -27.24
CA ASN A 793 -64.16 -52.11 -26.68
C ASN A 793 -63.45 -51.30 -27.76
N ALA A 794 -63.15 -51.89 -28.93
CA ALA A 794 -62.57 -51.17 -30.05
C ALA A 794 -63.43 -49.97 -30.48
N MET A 795 -64.74 -50.16 -30.58
CA MET A 795 -65.69 -49.08 -30.89
C MET A 795 -65.62 -47.95 -29.86
N THR A 796 -65.66 -48.27 -28.57
CA THR A 796 -65.59 -47.27 -27.49
C THR A 796 -64.28 -46.48 -27.54
N GLU A 797 -63.15 -47.14 -27.80
CA GLU A 797 -61.82 -46.51 -27.76
C GLU A 797 -61.57 -45.67 -29.02
N PHE A 798 -62.01 -46.11 -30.20
CA PHE A 798 -61.99 -45.27 -31.41
C PHE A 798 -62.90 -44.05 -31.26
N GLN A 799 -64.09 -44.19 -30.66
CA GLN A 799 -64.96 -43.06 -30.39
C GLN A 799 -64.31 -42.07 -29.40
N THR A 800 -63.62 -42.60 -28.39
CA THR A 800 -62.83 -41.79 -27.43
C THR A 800 -61.72 -41.03 -28.15
N THR A 801 -61.01 -41.67 -29.08
CA THR A 801 -59.97 -41.04 -29.92
C THR A 801 -60.53 -39.85 -30.70
N VAL A 802 -61.64 -40.05 -31.43
CA VAL A 802 -62.29 -38.98 -32.21
C VAL A 802 -62.82 -37.84 -31.31
N ASN A 803 -63.41 -38.19 -30.17
CA ASN A 803 -63.94 -37.20 -29.24
C ASN A 803 -62.83 -36.35 -28.62
N LYS A 804 -61.71 -36.98 -28.22
CA LYS A 804 -60.55 -36.29 -27.67
C LYS A 804 -59.90 -35.37 -28.70
N PHE A 805 -59.81 -35.81 -29.96
CA PHE A 805 -59.35 -34.96 -31.05
C PHE A 805 -60.24 -33.72 -31.24
N LYS A 806 -61.57 -33.89 -31.25
CA LYS A 806 -62.51 -32.77 -31.35
C LYS A 806 -62.39 -31.80 -30.17
N GLU A 807 -62.18 -32.31 -28.96
CA GLU A 807 -61.88 -31.50 -27.78
C GLU A 807 -60.62 -30.66 -27.98
N PHE A 808 -59.52 -31.26 -28.46
CA PHE A 808 -58.27 -30.56 -28.73
C PHE A 808 -58.41 -29.50 -29.83
N LYS A 809 -59.11 -29.78 -30.95
CA LYS A 809 -59.37 -28.77 -32.00
C LYS A 809 -60.24 -27.62 -31.48
N ARG A 810 -61.25 -27.87 -30.65
CA ARG A 810 -62.05 -26.81 -29.99
C ARG A 810 -61.19 -25.96 -29.06
N GLY A 811 -60.26 -26.60 -28.35
CA GLY A 811 -59.23 -25.94 -27.56
C GLY A 811 -58.09 -25.31 -28.37
N ARG A 812 -58.17 -25.29 -29.70
CA ARG A 812 -57.15 -24.76 -30.64
C ARG A 812 -55.75 -25.37 -30.47
N LYS A 813 -55.66 -26.61 -29.98
CA LYS A 813 -54.38 -27.34 -29.93
C LYS A 813 -54.02 -27.85 -31.33
N SER A 814 -52.73 -27.80 -31.67
CA SER A 814 -52.20 -28.44 -32.88
C SER A 814 -52.23 -29.96 -32.68
N VAL A 815 -52.93 -30.67 -33.57
CA VAL A 815 -53.06 -32.13 -33.58
C VAL A 815 -53.21 -32.59 -35.02
N GLU A 816 -52.55 -33.68 -35.39
CA GLU A 816 -52.65 -34.32 -36.69
C GLU A 816 -53.99 -35.02 -36.91
N ASP A 817 -54.45 -34.97 -38.17
CA ASP A 817 -55.78 -35.42 -38.57
C ASP A 817 -55.80 -36.92 -38.94
N TYR A 818 -54.63 -37.56 -39.12
CA TYR A 818 -54.49 -38.92 -39.66
C TYR A 818 -55.11 -40.01 -38.78
N LEU A 819 -54.66 -40.15 -37.54
CA LEU A 819 -55.16 -41.19 -36.63
C LEU A 819 -56.64 -40.98 -36.26
N PRO A 820 -57.15 -39.75 -36.03
CA PRO A 820 -58.58 -39.50 -35.87
C PRO A 820 -59.42 -39.87 -37.09
N ALA A 821 -58.93 -39.61 -38.31
CA ALA A 821 -59.59 -40.02 -39.54
C ALA A 821 -59.64 -41.55 -39.67
N LYS A 822 -58.51 -42.22 -39.38
CA LYS A 822 -58.42 -43.69 -39.32
C LYS A 822 -59.38 -44.26 -38.27
N ALA A 823 -59.42 -43.71 -37.06
CA ALA A 823 -60.35 -44.12 -36.00
C ALA A 823 -61.81 -43.97 -36.44
N GLN A 824 -62.16 -42.84 -37.06
CA GLN A 824 -63.50 -42.56 -37.58
C GLN A 824 -63.90 -43.54 -38.69
N PHE A 825 -62.95 -43.93 -39.54
CA PHE A 825 -63.13 -44.97 -40.56
C PHE A 825 -63.34 -46.35 -39.92
N MET A 826 -62.54 -46.72 -38.91
CA MET A 826 -62.66 -48.00 -38.20
C MET A 826 -64.00 -48.14 -37.45
N ILE A 827 -64.57 -47.04 -36.94
CA ILE A 827 -65.95 -47.02 -36.43
C ILE A 827 -66.94 -47.42 -37.53
N GLY A 828 -66.77 -46.86 -38.74
CA GLY A 828 -67.53 -47.24 -39.93
C GLY A 828 -67.40 -48.73 -40.26
N GLU A 829 -66.19 -49.28 -40.22
CA GLU A 829 -65.94 -50.72 -40.46
C GLU A 829 -66.67 -51.62 -39.46
N ILE A 830 -66.61 -51.30 -38.16
CA ILE A 830 -67.31 -52.09 -37.13
C ILE A 830 -68.84 -52.06 -37.34
N ILE A 831 -69.39 -50.91 -37.74
CA ILE A 831 -70.82 -50.76 -38.05
C ILE A 831 -71.17 -51.49 -39.34
N PHE A 832 -70.31 -51.44 -40.35
CA PHE A 832 -70.48 -52.14 -41.61
C PHE A 832 -70.49 -53.66 -41.45
N GLU A 833 -69.65 -54.21 -40.56
CA GLU A 833 -69.71 -55.64 -40.24
C GLU A 833 -71.03 -56.03 -39.56
N LYS A 834 -71.54 -55.20 -38.64
CA LYS A 834 -72.89 -55.39 -38.06
C LYS A 834 -73.98 -55.29 -39.13
N TYR A 835 -73.86 -54.34 -40.05
CA TYR A 835 -74.78 -54.13 -41.17
C TYR A 835 -74.85 -55.34 -42.11
N LYS A 836 -73.69 -55.91 -42.45
CA LYS A 836 -73.56 -57.10 -43.32
C LYS A 836 -74.22 -58.33 -42.71
N GLN A 837 -74.18 -58.48 -41.39
CA GLN A 837 -74.82 -59.58 -40.68
C GLN A 837 -76.36 -59.52 -40.68
N ILE A 838 -76.97 -58.36 -40.97
CA ILE A 838 -78.43 -58.21 -41.00
C ILE A 838 -78.98 -58.78 -42.32
N LYS A 839 -79.75 -59.87 -42.22
CA LYS A 839 -80.48 -60.46 -43.36
C LYS A 839 -81.86 -59.83 -43.53
N ILE A 840 -82.28 -59.64 -44.78
CA ILE A 840 -83.64 -59.19 -45.12
C ILE A 840 -84.54 -60.42 -45.13
N VAL A 841 -85.38 -60.57 -44.11
CA VAL A 841 -86.28 -61.72 -43.91
C VAL A 841 -87.61 -61.26 -43.30
N PRO A 842 -88.70 -62.04 -43.40
CA PRO A 842 -89.97 -61.70 -42.76
C PRO A 842 -89.81 -61.48 -41.24
N PRO A 843 -90.46 -60.44 -40.65
CA PRO A 843 -91.20 -59.38 -41.32
C PRO A 843 -90.27 -58.40 -42.06
N LEU A 844 -90.46 -58.30 -43.38
CA LEU A 844 -89.52 -57.64 -44.30
C LEU A 844 -89.37 -56.14 -43.99
N GLU A 845 -90.46 -55.46 -43.67
CA GLU A 845 -90.42 -54.02 -43.37
C GLU A 845 -89.52 -53.71 -42.16
N ALA A 846 -89.59 -54.52 -41.10
CA ALA A 846 -88.79 -54.33 -39.90
C ALA A 846 -87.30 -54.63 -40.14
N THR A 847 -86.98 -55.72 -40.84
CA THR A 847 -85.59 -56.09 -41.14
C THR A 847 -84.96 -55.15 -42.17
N MET A 848 -85.72 -54.69 -43.17
CA MET A 848 -85.32 -53.64 -44.10
C MET A 848 -85.06 -52.31 -43.40
N LYS A 849 -85.95 -51.89 -42.51
CA LYS A 849 -85.78 -50.65 -41.73
C LYS A 849 -84.50 -50.73 -40.89
N ARG A 850 -84.30 -51.83 -40.17
CA ARG A 850 -83.08 -52.05 -39.36
C ARG A 850 -81.82 -52.04 -40.22
N LYS A 851 -81.81 -52.75 -41.35
CA LYS A 851 -80.66 -52.77 -42.27
C LYS A 851 -80.38 -51.38 -42.85
N THR A 852 -81.41 -50.63 -43.21
CA THR A 852 -81.30 -49.26 -43.73
C THR A 852 -80.77 -48.30 -42.66
N THR A 853 -81.14 -48.46 -41.39
CA THR A 853 -80.58 -47.66 -40.28
C THR A 853 -79.06 -47.87 -40.16
N PHE A 854 -78.61 -49.12 -40.14
CA PHE A 854 -77.17 -49.43 -40.06
C PHE A 854 -76.41 -49.01 -41.33
N LEU A 855 -77.04 -49.08 -42.51
CA LEU A 855 -76.47 -48.52 -43.75
C LEU A 855 -76.25 -47.02 -43.62
N GLN A 856 -77.26 -46.27 -43.16
CA GLN A 856 -77.14 -44.82 -42.98
C GLN A 856 -76.07 -44.47 -41.94
N GLU A 857 -75.96 -45.26 -40.87
CA GLU A 857 -74.95 -45.07 -39.83
C GLU A 857 -73.52 -45.37 -40.32
N ALA A 858 -73.32 -46.45 -41.09
CA ALA A 858 -72.03 -46.77 -41.70
C ALA A 858 -71.60 -45.67 -42.69
N ILE A 859 -72.48 -45.28 -43.61
CA ILE A 859 -72.23 -44.20 -44.57
C ILE A 859 -71.90 -42.90 -43.85
N LYS A 860 -72.66 -42.55 -42.80
CA LYS A 860 -72.39 -41.35 -41.99
C LYS A 860 -70.96 -41.36 -41.47
N ASN A 861 -70.51 -42.46 -40.86
CA ASN A 861 -69.16 -42.54 -40.30
C ASN A 861 -68.07 -42.53 -41.37
N TYR A 862 -68.27 -43.17 -42.54
CA TYR A 862 -67.33 -43.05 -43.66
C TYR A 862 -67.26 -41.63 -44.21
N VAL A 863 -68.40 -40.95 -44.38
CA VAL A 863 -68.45 -39.55 -44.82
C VAL A 863 -67.75 -38.65 -43.80
N GLU A 864 -67.96 -38.85 -42.50
CA GLU A 864 -67.23 -38.12 -41.45
C GLU A 864 -65.72 -38.38 -41.51
N ALA A 865 -65.27 -39.61 -41.77
CA ALA A 865 -63.84 -39.89 -41.97
C ALA A 865 -63.29 -39.21 -43.24
N GLY A 866 -64.10 -39.09 -44.29
CA GLY A 866 -63.72 -38.40 -45.53
C GLY A 866 -63.57 -36.88 -45.38
N LYS A 867 -64.26 -36.26 -44.40
CA LYS A 867 -64.18 -34.81 -44.12
C LYS A 867 -62.82 -34.35 -43.63
N TYR A 868 -61.98 -35.26 -43.14
CA TYR A 868 -60.60 -34.95 -42.76
C TYR A 868 -59.68 -34.68 -43.97
N GLN A 869 -60.14 -34.96 -45.20
CA GLN A 869 -59.43 -34.67 -46.46
C GLN A 869 -58.06 -35.36 -46.58
N ILE A 870 -57.89 -36.50 -45.91
CA ILE A 870 -56.68 -37.32 -46.00
C ILE A 870 -56.89 -38.30 -47.15
N ALA A 871 -56.03 -38.22 -48.17
CA ALA A 871 -56.17 -38.96 -49.43
C ALA A 871 -56.51 -40.45 -49.23
N GLU A 872 -55.81 -41.13 -48.34
CA GLU A 872 -56.07 -42.54 -47.98
C GLU A 872 -57.48 -42.74 -47.43
N TRP A 873 -57.86 -42.01 -46.38
CA TRP A 873 -59.17 -42.20 -45.71
C TRP A 873 -60.34 -41.65 -46.52
N THR A 874 -60.16 -40.59 -47.33
CA THR A 874 -61.19 -40.09 -48.24
C THR A 874 -61.52 -41.13 -49.33
N THR A 875 -60.49 -41.72 -49.94
CA THR A 875 -60.68 -42.74 -50.99
C THR A 875 -61.18 -44.06 -50.42
N ALA A 876 -60.71 -44.46 -49.24
CA ALA A 876 -61.22 -45.63 -48.50
C ALA A 876 -62.71 -45.46 -48.14
N SER A 877 -63.09 -44.30 -47.59
CA SER A 877 -64.47 -44.01 -47.19
C SER A 877 -65.45 -44.00 -48.37
N LEU A 878 -65.08 -43.42 -49.51
CA LEU A 878 -65.92 -43.42 -50.70
C LEU A 878 -66.04 -44.84 -51.27
N PHE A 879 -64.93 -45.59 -51.32
CA PHE A 879 -64.97 -47.00 -51.70
C PHE A 879 -65.93 -47.81 -50.79
N LYS A 880 -65.77 -47.70 -49.47
CA LYS A 880 -66.64 -48.41 -48.52
C LYS A 880 -68.10 -47.94 -48.57
N THR A 881 -68.35 -46.66 -48.85
CA THR A 881 -69.71 -46.15 -49.10
C THR A 881 -70.33 -46.83 -50.33
N GLY A 882 -69.60 -46.96 -51.43
CA GLY A 882 -70.05 -47.73 -52.60
C GLY A 882 -70.34 -49.19 -52.25
N MET A 883 -69.44 -49.83 -51.49
CA MET A 883 -69.64 -51.21 -51.02
C MET A 883 -70.89 -51.36 -50.15
N THR A 884 -71.26 -50.36 -49.34
CA THR A 884 -72.49 -50.44 -48.53
C THR A 884 -73.75 -50.56 -49.39
N PHE A 885 -73.78 -49.89 -50.55
CA PHE A 885 -74.87 -49.99 -51.52
C PHE A 885 -74.83 -51.29 -52.33
N GLU A 886 -73.65 -51.82 -52.66
CA GLU A 886 -73.53 -53.16 -53.25
C GLU A 886 -74.07 -54.24 -52.31
N GLU A 887 -73.69 -54.20 -51.03
CA GLU A 887 -74.19 -55.12 -50.03
C GLU A 887 -75.70 -54.98 -49.82
N LEU A 888 -76.27 -53.77 -49.97
CA LEU A 888 -77.72 -53.58 -49.96
C LEU A 888 -78.36 -54.27 -51.17
N ALA A 889 -77.80 -54.07 -52.36
CA ALA A 889 -78.29 -54.68 -53.59
C ALA A 889 -78.27 -56.20 -53.51
N GLU A 890 -77.19 -56.78 -52.99
CA GLU A 890 -77.05 -58.22 -52.81
C GLU A 890 -78.01 -58.76 -51.75
N SER A 891 -78.19 -58.05 -50.64
CA SER A 891 -79.16 -58.44 -49.62
C SER A 891 -80.61 -58.37 -50.13
N ILE A 892 -80.96 -57.36 -50.93
CA ILE A 892 -82.31 -57.23 -51.53
C ILE A 892 -82.54 -58.34 -52.55
N LYS A 893 -81.54 -58.63 -53.39
CA LYS A 893 -81.60 -59.71 -54.38
C LYS A 893 -81.82 -61.08 -53.73
N ASN A 894 -81.19 -61.31 -52.57
CA ASN A 894 -81.28 -62.56 -51.83
C ASN A 894 -82.42 -62.59 -50.80
N ALA A 895 -83.29 -61.56 -50.78
CA ALA A 895 -84.44 -61.55 -49.89
C ALA A 895 -85.44 -62.65 -50.30
N PRO A 896 -86.00 -63.42 -49.34
CA PRO A 896 -86.96 -64.47 -49.65
C PRO A 896 -88.29 -63.86 -50.13
N LEU A 897 -88.92 -64.52 -51.11
CA LEU A 897 -90.23 -64.14 -51.65
C LEU A 897 -91.31 -64.21 -50.52
N PRO A 898 -92.11 -63.16 -50.28
CA PRO A 898 -93.17 -63.21 -49.29
C PRO A 898 -94.25 -64.22 -49.70
N ALA A 899 -94.79 -64.96 -48.72
CA ALA A 899 -95.76 -66.04 -48.97
C ALA A 899 -97.03 -65.57 -49.71
N GLU A 900 -97.41 -64.30 -49.55
CA GLU A 900 -98.57 -63.66 -50.19
C GLU A 900 -98.45 -63.61 -51.73
N TYR A 901 -97.23 -63.60 -52.27
CA TYR A 901 -96.96 -63.53 -53.71
C TYR A 901 -96.72 -64.91 -54.34
N ASN A 902 -96.82 -66.02 -53.59
CA ASN A 902 -96.60 -67.37 -54.15
C ASN A 902 -97.76 -67.89 -55.00
N ASN A 903 -98.98 -67.36 -54.80
CA ASN A 903 -100.22 -67.95 -55.35
C ASN A 903 -100.64 -67.37 -56.70
N ASN A 904 -100.01 -66.29 -57.16
CA ASN A 904 -100.28 -65.63 -58.44
C ASN A 904 -98.95 -65.31 -59.14
N GLU A 905 -98.71 -65.91 -60.30
CA GLU A 905 -97.47 -65.68 -61.07
C GLU A 905 -97.37 -64.23 -61.58
N GLU A 906 -98.48 -63.53 -61.81
CA GLU A 906 -98.45 -62.10 -62.19
C GLU A 906 -97.99 -61.23 -61.01
N ASP A 907 -98.52 -61.47 -59.80
CA ASP A 907 -98.13 -60.72 -58.60
C ASP A 907 -96.68 -61.04 -58.18
N LYS A 908 -96.25 -62.29 -58.38
CA LYS A 908 -94.86 -62.73 -58.17
C LYS A 908 -93.90 -62.06 -59.13
N GLN A 909 -94.23 -62.02 -60.43
CA GLN A 909 -93.40 -61.36 -61.43
C GLN A 909 -93.36 -59.85 -61.19
N ALA A 910 -94.49 -59.22 -60.85
CA ALA A 910 -94.55 -57.80 -60.49
C ALA A 910 -93.68 -57.49 -59.24
N TYR A 911 -93.69 -58.36 -58.24
CA TYR A 911 -92.82 -58.25 -57.06
C TYR A 911 -91.33 -58.43 -57.41
N LEU A 912 -90.98 -59.45 -58.19
CA LEU A 912 -89.60 -59.68 -58.64
C LEU A 912 -89.08 -58.52 -59.51
N ASP A 913 -89.93 -57.95 -60.37
CA ASP A 913 -89.61 -56.76 -61.16
C ASP A 913 -89.43 -55.52 -60.26
N ALA A 914 -90.25 -55.36 -59.22
CA ALA A 914 -90.11 -54.29 -58.24
C ALA A 914 -88.81 -54.42 -57.42
N ILE A 915 -88.47 -55.64 -56.97
CA ILE A 915 -87.21 -55.97 -56.30
C ILE A 915 -86.03 -55.73 -57.24
N GLY A 916 -86.11 -56.18 -58.49
CA GLY A 916 -85.09 -55.94 -59.53
C GLY A 916 -84.82 -54.45 -59.74
N LYS A 917 -85.87 -53.61 -59.79
CA LYS A 917 -85.75 -52.15 -59.84
C LYS A 917 -85.00 -51.59 -58.61
N GLN A 918 -85.27 -52.10 -57.41
CA GLN A 918 -84.59 -51.68 -56.18
C GLN A 918 -83.12 -52.13 -56.14
N VAL A 919 -82.81 -53.35 -56.60
CA VAL A 919 -81.43 -53.85 -56.76
C VAL A 919 -80.65 -52.96 -57.73
N ILE A 920 -81.22 -52.66 -58.89
CA ILE A 920 -80.60 -51.77 -59.89
C ILE A 920 -80.43 -50.36 -59.31
N ALA A 921 -81.41 -49.84 -58.56
CA ALA A 921 -81.30 -48.54 -57.92
C ALA A 921 -80.16 -48.49 -56.89
N ALA A 922 -79.97 -49.54 -56.09
CA ALA A 922 -78.85 -49.64 -55.15
C ALA A 922 -77.49 -49.75 -55.89
N LYS A 923 -77.39 -50.58 -56.94
CA LYS A 923 -76.16 -50.68 -57.75
C LYS A 923 -75.81 -49.37 -58.46
N LYS A 924 -76.80 -48.63 -58.98
CA LYS A 924 -76.59 -47.29 -59.56
C LYS A 924 -76.00 -46.33 -58.53
N LYS A 925 -76.53 -46.31 -57.30
CA LYS A 925 -75.94 -45.51 -56.20
C LYS A 925 -74.49 -45.91 -55.89
N ALA A 926 -74.18 -47.21 -55.89
CA ALA A 926 -72.80 -47.68 -55.71
C ALA A 926 -71.87 -47.16 -56.83
N ILE A 927 -72.31 -47.27 -58.09
CA ILE A 927 -71.60 -46.77 -59.27
C ILE A 927 -71.35 -45.26 -59.18
N ASP A 928 -72.37 -44.49 -58.81
CA ASP A 928 -72.25 -43.03 -58.69
C ASP A 928 -71.19 -42.64 -57.65
N VAL A 929 -71.16 -43.33 -56.51
CA VAL A 929 -70.15 -43.12 -55.46
C VAL A 929 -68.75 -43.54 -55.93
N TYR A 930 -68.61 -44.66 -56.64
CA TYR A 930 -67.32 -45.09 -57.19
C TYR A 930 -66.79 -44.16 -58.27
N LYS A 931 -67.66 -43.67 -59.17
CA LYS A 931 -67.30 -42.65 -60.15
C LYS A 931 -66.85 -41.36 -59.47
N ALA A 932 -67.55 -40.94 -58.42
CA ALA A 932 -67.14 -39.78 -57.61
C ALA A 932 -65.76 -40.02 -56.96
N ASN A 933 -65.49 -41.22 -56.45
CA ASN A 933 -64.18 -41.57 -55.88
C ASN A 933 -63.06 -41.50 -56.92
N LEU A 934 -63.24 -42.09 -58.10
CA LEU A 934 -62.25 -42.03 -59.19
C LEU A 934 -62.05 -40.63 -59.73
N GLY A 935 -63.14 -39.87 -59.90
CA GLY A 935 -63.06 -38.47 -60.31
C GLY A 935 -62.26 -37.62 -59.31
N ASN A 936 -62.51 -37.82 -58.01
CA ASN A 936 -61.75 -37.17 -56.95
C ASN A 936 -60.27 -37.61 -56.93
N ALA A 937 -60.00 -38.90 -57.11
CA ALA A 937 -58.64 -39.43 -57.14
C ALA A 937 -57.82 -38.88 -58.32
N ILE A 938 -58.41 -38.85 -59.53
CA ILE A 938 -57.78 -38.28 -60.73
C ILE A 938 -57.52 -36.78 -60.55
N LYS A 939 -58.53 -36.04 -60.08
CA LYS A 939 -58.43 -34.58 -59.88
C LYS A 939 -57.31 -34.20 -58.92
N ASN A 940 -57.06 -35.03 -57.90
CA ASN A 940 -56.05 -34.78 -56.88
C ASN A 940 -54.77 -35.62 -57.06
N ASN A 941 -54.62 -36.31 -58.20
CA ASN A 941 -53.50 -37.20 -58.51
C ASN A 941 -53.18 -38.25 -57.42
N ILE A 942 -54.22 -38.84 -56.82
CA ILE A 942 -54.12 -39.84 -55.76
C ILE A 942 -54.10 -41.25 -56.37
N GLN A 943 -53.07 -42.03 -56.05
CA GLN A 943 -52.99 -43.45 -56.37
C GLN A 943 -52.74 -44.26 -55.09
N ASN A 944 -53.68 -45.14 -54.74
CA ASN A 944 -53.57 -46.06 -53.60
C ASN A 944 -54.47 -47.29 -53.82
N GLU A 945 -54.39 -48.24 -52.90
CA GLU A 945 -55.13 -49.51 -52.97
C GLU A 945 -56.65 -49.33 -53.11
N TRP A 946 -57.23 -48.31 -52.46
CA TRP A 946 -58.68 -48.07 -52.49
C TRP A 946 -59.17 -47.56 -53.85
N VAL A 947 -58.35 -46.77 -54.54
CA VAL A 947 -58.62 -46.34 -55.93
C VAL A 947 -58.61 -47.54 -56.87
N ASP A 948 -57.66 -48.46 -56.72
CA ASP A 948 -57.60 -49.65 -57.57
C ASP A 948 -58.73 -50.63 -57.29
N LYS A 949 -59.08 -50.84 -56.01
CA LYS A 949 -60.30 -51.57 -55.60
C LYS A 949 -61.57 -50.93 -56.18
N THR A 950 -61.65 -49.60 -56.19
CA THR A 950 -62.79 -48.87 -56.79
C THR A 950 -62.90 -49.13 -58.29
N LYS A 951 -61.79 -49.10 -59.05
CA LYS A 951 -61.81 -49.41 -60.49
C LYS A 951 -62.35 -50.82 -60.75
N ALA A 952 -61.86 -51.82 -60.01
CA ALA A 952 -62.27 -53.20 -60.17
C ALA A 952 -63.77 -53.41 -59.89
N HIS A 953 -64.29 -52.81 -58.81
CA HIS A 953 -65.72 -52.89 -58.48
C HIS A 953 -66.60 -52.12 -59.47
N LEU A 954 -66.14 -50.96 -59.95
CA LEU A 954 -66.88 -50.19 -60.95
C LEU A 954 -66.98 -50.94 -62.28
N GLU A 955 -65.90 -51.58 -62.74
CA GLU A 955 -65.91 -52.40 -63.95
C GLU A 955 -66.88 -53.57 -63.82
N LYS A 956 -66.82 -54.30 -62.70
CA LYS A 956 -67.74 -55.41 -62.40
C LYS A 956 -69.21 -54.97 -62.44
N LEU A 957 -69.57 -53.90 -61.73
CA LEU A 957 -70.96 -53.42 -61.68
C LEU A 957 -71.45 -52.86 -63.02
N SER A 958 -70.56 -52.25 -63.80
CA SER A 958 -70.89 -51.72 -65.13
C SER A 958 -71.27 -52.84 -66.10
N LEU A 959 -70.58 -53.99 -66.02
CA LEU A 959 -70.91 -55.19 -66.80
C LEU A 959 -72.26 -55.78 -66.36
N GLU A 960 -72.52 -55.85 -65.05
CA GLU A 960 -73.77 -56.41 -64.51
C GLU A 960 -75.02 -55.60 -64.86
N ILE A 961 -74.91 -54.29 -65.10
CA ILE A 961 -76.04 -53.44 -65.53
C ILE A 961 -76.10 -53.33 -67.06
N GLY A 962 -74.96 -53.32 -67.75
CA GLY A 962 -74.86 -53.16 -69.21
C GLY A 962 -75.30 -54.38 -70.04
N SER A 963 -75.52 -55.54 -69.43
CA SER A 963 -76.04 -56.74 -70.12
C SER A 963 -77.56 -56.76 -70.31
N GLY A 964 -78.28 -55.67 -70.01
CA GLY A 964 -79.72 -55.54 -70.23
C GLY A 964 -80.16 -54.14 -70.64
N GLY A 965 -80.22 -53.87 -71.95
CA GLY A 965 -80.94 -52.71 -72.52
C GLY A 965 -80.06 -51.72 -73.28
N ASN A 966 -80.29 -51.63 -74.59
CA ASN A 966 -79.58 -50.80 -75.55
C ASN A 966 -80.07 -49.34 -75.56
N SER A 967 -79.17 -48.43 -75.97
CA SER A 967 -79.33 -47.01 -76.31
C SER A 967 -79.21 -45.95 -75.19
N ALA A 968 -78.37 -44.94 -75.50
CA ALA A 968 -78.04 -43.73 -74.76
C ALA A 968 -77.04 -43.88 -73.59
N LEU A 969 -75.75 -44.03 -73.93
CA LEU A 969 -74.60 -43.36 -73.29
C LEU A 969 -73.32 -43.73 -74.04
N SER A 970 -73.26 -43.34 -75.32
CA SER A 970 -72.06 -43.43 -76.14
C SER A 970 -71.81 -42.05 -76.73
N GLN A 971 -71.13 -41.19 -75.98
CA GLN A 971 -70.30 -40.08 -76.47
C GLN A 971 -69.74 -39.35 -75.25
N GLU A 972 -68.55 -39.75 -74.82
CA GLU A 972 -67.39 -38.86 -74.66
C GLU A 972 -66.26 -39.60 -73.91
N ALA A 973 -65.03 -39.31 -74.35
CA ALA A 973 -63.75 -39.77 -73.82
C ALA A 973 -63.32 -41.22 -74.17
N ASN A 974 -62.84 -41.37 -75.41
CA ASN A 974 -61.92 -42.42 -75.82
C ASN A 974 -60.55 -42.22 -75.12
N PRO A 975 -59.95 -43.22 -74.46
CA PRO A 975 -58.68 -43.09 -73.74
C PRO A 975 -57.48 -43.24 -74.68
N LYS A 976 -56.60 -42.24 -74.72
CA LYS A 976 -55.24 -42.44 -75.25
C LYS A 976 -54.33 -43.00 -74.16
N ARG A 977 -53.94 -44.26 -74.37
CA ARG A 977 -52.76 -44.96 -73.85
C ARG A 977 -51.55 -44.04 -73.68
N ILE A 978 -50.92 -44.12 -72.50
CA ILE A 978 -49.45 -44.14 -72.39
C ILE A 978 -49.06 -45.23 -71.36
N VAL A 979 -48.13 -46.08 -71.80
CA VAL A 979 -47.49 -47.24 -71.14
C VAL A 979 -46.22 -46.75 -70.41
N PRO A 980 -45.71 -47.47 -69.39
CA PRO A 980 -45.09 -46.88 -68.21
C PRO A 980 -43.57 -46.66 -68.36
N THR A 981 -43.02 -45.84 -67.47
CA THR A 981 -41.57 -45.82 -67.22
C THR A 981 -41.30 -45.99 -65.72
N ASN A 982 -40.86 -47.19 -65.37
CA ASN A 982 -40.03 -47.44 -64.20
C ASN A 982 -38.71 -46.65 -64.37
N GLN A 983 -38.26 -45.95 -63.31
CA GLN A 983 -36.93 -46.16 -62.71
C GLN A 983 -36.67 -45.13 -61.60
N ILE A 984 -36.68 -45.64 -60.36
CA ILE A 984 -35.60 -45.55 -59.36
C ILE A 984 -34.76 -44.26 -59.38
N LYS A 985 -34.84 -43.50 -58.28
CA LYS A 985 -33.64 -43.03 -57.55
C LYS A 985 -33.94 -42.88 -56.06
N ARG A 986 -33.22 -43.68 -55.27
CA ARG A 986 -32.89 -43.45 -53.86
C ARG A 986 -32.08 -42.16 -53.72
N ASN A 987 -32.24 -41.48 -52.59
CA ASN A 987 -31.20 -41.04 -51.66
C ASN A 987 -31.92 -40.20 -50.58
N ASP A 988 -31.98 -40.69 -49.35
CA ASP A 988 -31.01 -40.40 -48.28
C ASP A 988 -31.01 -38.90 -47.90
N GLN A 989 -31.94 -38.52 -47.01
CA GLN A 989 -31.68 -37.88 -45.71
C GLN A 989 -32.99 -37.72 -44.93
#